data_AF-A0A1I5XXI6-F1
#
_entry.id   AF-A0A1I5XXI6-F1
#
_cell.length_a   1.000
_cell.length_b   1.000
_cell.length_c   1.000
_cell.angle_alpha   90.00
_cell.angle_beta   90.00
_cell.angle_gamma   90.00
#
_symmetry.space_group_name_H-M   'P 1'
#
loop_
_entity.id
_entity.type
_entity.pdbx_description
1 polymer ?
#
loop_
_entity_poly.entity_id
_entity_poly.type
_entity_poly.pdbx_seq_one_letter_code
_entity_poly.pdbx_strand_id
1 'polypeptide(L)'
;MLILNCAFRATEEKPALFLIGDSTVSDKPLNGDPERGWGQLIPDYFDHSLKISNHAVNGRSTKSFITEGRWAKVLEQIHPNDWVMIQFGHNDEKKSDTSRYAAPQTDYRHNLIRFVKEARQKGAKPILITPVVRRKFDENGKIQDTHGKYPAVVKSVAAELQVPLIDLEQKSRDLLSQNGAEASKKFYLWYEAGYFPTRPQGIKDDTHFSEYGASNMAALVMNGLREINSDLFRYAQKSAFQEKYAYELPKIITPVFRKDTFNILSFGAKSDGITLNTEAINKAITTCSKAGGGTVIIPEGFWLSGPIDLKSNINLHLRKGALLQFSNRFEDYPLIKTNWEGTEAIRCKSPVNGQDLENIAITGNGVIDGAGGTWRAVKKSKLTDSQWKDLIATGGLLSADKNTWYPSEKSFKGTTVDRPGVVAAGYNLQNSEEIKDYLRPNLLVFNHCTQVLLEGVTFQNSPAWCLHPLLCEHITLKNLTVRNPWFAQNGDGVDLESCRIGMIDQCTFDVGDDGICIKSGKDAEGRKRGVPTENIIVQNSTVFHAHGGFVIGSEMSGGVKNLFVSNCNFLGTDVGLRFKTARGRGGVVEKIYVNGINMTNIPGEAILFDMYYMGKDPVPQSGESNELPVMKTEPLSEGTPKFKDFYVRNVVCKGAETGILVRGLPEMSVSDILIENAFLQSKKGLVCIEGENIKFRNITLISQENTLMQVQNGRNIEFDGITFGSNTKVLLKIMGDRSGNINLLNTDTSKLGKEVEFGEKVQNSVFSKKK
;
A
#
# COMPACT_ATOMS: atom_id res chain seq x y z
N MET A 1 64.23 22.22 -6.36
CA MET A 1 63.24 22.30 -7.45
C MET A 1 62.47 20.97 -7.45
N LEU A 2 61.33 20.91 -6.77
CA LEU A 2 60.45 19.73 -6.73
C LEU A 2 59.30 20.00 -7.70
N ILE A 3 59.22 19.26 -8.81
CA ILE A 3 58.11 19.35 -9.75
C ILE A 3 57.01 18.41 -9.24
N LEU A 4 55.92 19.01 -8.75
CA LEU A 4 54.70 18.32 -8.35
C LEU A 4 53.91 17.95 -9.62
N ASN A 5 53.86 16.66 -9.96
CA ASN A 5 52.97 16.15 -11.00
C ASN A 5 51.55 16.03 -10.44
N CYS A 6 50.73 17.06 -10.63
CA CYS A 6 49.29 16.97 -10.45
C CYS A 6 48.69 16.28 -11.68
N ALA A 7 48.52 14.96 -11.63
CA ALA A 7 47.70 14.24 -12.59
C ALA A 7 46.23 14.60 -12.38
N PHE A 8 45.64 15.36 -13.30
CA PHE A 8 44.19 15.48 -13.40
C PHE A 8 43.63 14.08 -13.69
N ARG A 9 42.93 13.47 -12.73
CA ARG A 9 42.04 12.34 -13.03
C ARG A 9 40.97 12.88 -13.97
N ALA A 10 40.97 12.42 -15.23
CA ALA A 10 39.83 12.59 -16.10
C ALA A 10 38.60 12.04 -15.35
N THR A 11 37.55 12.85 -15.23
CA THR A 11 36.25 12.35 -14.75
C THR A 11 35.81 11.26 -15.72
N GLU A 12 35.76 10.00 -15.28
CA GLU A 12 35.21 8.92 -16.10
C GLU A 12 33.82 9.33 -16.58
N GLU A 13 33.63 9.41 -17.89
CA GLU A 13 32.32 9.71 -18.46
C GLU A 13 31.33 8.63 -18.03
N LYS A 14 30.17 9.07 -17.50
CA LYS A 14 29.10 8.15 -17.13
C LYS A 14 28.66 7.38 -18.37
N PRO A 15 28.52 6.04 -18.28
CA PRO A 15 28.02 5.29 -19.42
C PRO A 15 26.58 5.70 -19.73
N ALA A 16 26.19 5.57 -20.99
CA ALA A 16 24.89 5.99 -21.48
C ALA A 16 24.05 4.82 -21.99
N LEU A 17 22.74 4.94 -21.84
CA LEU A 17 21.72 4.12 -22.47
C LEU A 17 20.97 4.97 -23.50
N PHE A 18 21.09 4.59 -24.77
CA PHE A 18 20.34 5.16 -25.87
C PHE A 18 19.12 4.30 -26.17
N LEU A 19 17.94 4.92 -26.24
CA LEU A 19 16.72 4.25 -26.68
C LEU A 19 16.41 4.70 -28.12
N ILE A 20 16.27 3.76 -29.04
CA ILE A 20 15.77 4.05 -30.39
C ILE A 20 14.51 3.23 -30.68
N GLY A 21 13.53 3.88 -31.29
CA GLY A 21 12.27 3.23 -31.58
C GLY A 21 11.18 4.13 -32.13
N ASP A 22 9.97 3.59 -32.11
CA ASP A 22 8.75 4.20 -32.60
C ASP A 22 7.94 4.90 -31.48
N SER A 23 6.65 5.12 -31.70
CA SER A 23 5.78 5.85 -30.77
C SER A 23 5.59 5.16 -29.43
N THR A 24 5.79 3.84 -29.31
CA THR A 24 5.61 3.15 -28.03
C THR A 24 6.80 3.39 -27.08
N VAL A 25 7.95 3.82 -27.60
CA VAL A 25 9.17 4.12 -26.84
C VAL A 25 9.33 5.62 -26.59
N SER A 26 8.90 6.48 -27.52
CA SER A 26 9.22 7.91 -27.55
C SER A 26 8.68 8.74 -26.39
N ASP A 27 9.38 9.82 -26.06
CA ASP A 27 8.90 10.86 -25.14
C ASP A 27 7.67 11.59 -25.69
N LYS A 28 6.72 11.88 -24.79
CA LYS A 28 5.48 12.60 -25.08
C LYS A 28 5.41 13.91 -24.30
N PRO A 29 4.76 14.95 -24.85
CA PRO A 29 4.53 16.19 -24.13
C PRO A 29 3.79 15.99 -22.80
N LEU A 30 4.24 16.69 -21.74
CA LEU A 30 3.59 16.68 -20.42
C LEU A 30 2.47 17.73 -20.29
N ASN A 31 2.15 18.46 -21.37
CA ASN A 31 1.22 19.60 -21.38
C ASN A 31 -0.26 19.17 -21.48
N GLY A 32 -0.69 18.25 -20.61
CA GLY A 32 -2.06 17.75 -20.57
C GLY A 32 -2.41 16.73 -21.65
N ASP A 33 -1.41 16.10 -22.29
CA ASP A 33 -1.59 14.87 -23.07
C ASP A 33 -1.44 13.65 -22.14
N PRO A 34 -2.40 12.70 -22.14
CA PRO A 34 -2.30 11.47 -21.35
C PRO A 34 -1.34 10.41 -21.92
N GLU A 35 -0.89 10.57 -23.18
CA GLU A 35 -0.02 9.61 -23.85
C GLU A 35 1.37 9.56 -23.23
N ARG A 36 1.91 8.35 -23.00
CA ARG A 36 3.31 8.12 -22.60
C ARG A 36 3.93 6.99 -23.42
N GLY A 37 5.22 7.10 -23.72
CA GLY A 37 6.02 5.98 -24.21
C GLY A 37 6.68 5.24 -23.03
N TRP A 38 6.91 3.93 -23.14
CA TRP A 38 7.61 3.21 -22.07
C TRP A 38 9.06 3.69 -21.91
N GLY A 39 9.70 4.13 -23.00
CA GLY A 39 11.05 4.71 -22.94
C GLY A 39 11.10 6.08 -22.24
N GLN A 40 9.96 6.76 -22.13
CA GLN A 40 9.82 8.00 -21.36
C GLN A 40 9.86 7.74 -19.85
N LEU A 41 9.35 6.59 -19.39
CA LEU A 41 9.20 6.27 -17.97
C LEU A 41 10.27 5.30 -17.44
N ILE A 42 10.99 4.60 -18.32
CA ILE A 42 12.09 3.73 -17.91
C ILE A 42 13.23 4.45 -17.14
N PRO A 43 13.50 5.76 -17.31
CA PRO A 43 14.52 6.43 -16.50
C PRO A 43 14.27 6.36 -15.00
N ASP A 44 13.00 6.28 -14.55
CA ASP A 44 12.64 6.18 -13.13
C ASP A 44 13.09 4.85 -12.50
N TYR A 45 13.52 3.89 -13.31
CA TYR A 45 13.95 2.55 -12.89
C TYR A 45 15.47 2.35 -12.95
N PHE A 46 16.23 3.40 -13.26
CA PHE A 46 17.69 3.39 -13.23
C PHE A 46 18.23 4.45 -12.26
N ASP A 47 19.38 4.17 -11.66
CA ASP A 47 20.06 5.13 -10.79
C ASP A 47 20.75 6.25 -11.58
N HIS A 48 21.14 7.32 -10.88
CA HIS A 48 21.72 8.52 -11.48
C HIS A 48 23.16 8.35 -12.01
N SER A 49 23.76 7.16 -11.88
CA SER A 49 25.08 6.88 -12.45
C SER A 49 25.02 6.48 -13.93
N LEU A 50 23.83 6.13 -14.45
CA LEU A 50 23.57 5.89 -15.86
C LEU A 50 22.97 7.15 -16.53
N LYS A 51 23.55 7.61 -17.63
CA LYS A 51 22.90 8.64 -18.48
C LYS A 51 21.88 7.95 -19.39
N ILE A 52 20.68 8.49 -19.54
CA ILE A 52 19.68 7.93 -20.46
C ILE A 52 19.31 8.98 -21.50
N SER A 53 19.29 8.57 -22.77
CA SER A 53 18.90 9.42 -23.89
C SER A 53 17.89 8.72 -24.78
N ASN A 54 16.65 9.19 -24.74
CA ASN A 54 15.58 8.65 -25.57
C ASN A 54 15.54 9.37 -26.93
N HIS A 55 15.90 8.63 -27.98
CA HIS A 55 15.86 9.10 -29.36
C HIS A 55 14.69 8.55 -30.16
N ALA A 56 13.81 7.75 -29.54
CA ALA A 56 12.64 7.23 -30.22
C ALA A 56 11.65 8.34 -30.61
N VAL A 57 10.97 8.17 -31.75
CA VAL A 57 10.11 9.22 -32.30
C VAL A 57 8.81 8.67 -32.86
N ASN A 58 7.72 9.41 -32.58
CA ASN A 58 6.39 9.14 -33.10
C ASN A 58 6.37 8.89 -34.61
N GLY A 59 5.73 7.79 -34.99
CA GLY A 59 5.48 7.44 -36.39
C GLY A 59 6.73 7.02 -37.17
N ARG A 60 7.88 6.78 -36.52
CA ARG A 60 9.08 6.31 -37.23
C ARG A 60 9.13 4.79 -37.30
N SER A 61 9.65 4.31 -38.42
CA SER A 61 10.03 2.94 -38.71
C SER A 61 11.55 2.85 -38.76
N THR A 62 12.12 1.64 -38.83
CA THR A 62 13.57 1.48 -39.02
C THR A 62 14.08 2.25 -40.24
N LYS A 63 13.32 2.21 -41.35
CA LYS A 63 13.65 2.90 -42.61
C LYS A 63 13.65 4.41 -42.45
N SER A 64 12.53 4.98 -41.99
CA SER A 64 12.40 6.44 -41.82
C SER A 64 13.37 7.00 -40.77
N PHE A 65 13.65 6.24 -39.71
CA PHE A 65 14.64 6.63 -38.69
C PHE A 65 16.05 6.78 -39.27
N ILE A 66 16.42 5.92 -40.22
CA ILE A 66 17.69 6.02 -40.96
C ILE A 66 17.64 7.19 -41.94
N THR A 67 16.61 7.26 -42.80
CA THR A 67 16.57 8.25 -43.88
C THR A 67 16.41 9.69 -43.38
N GLU A 68 15.81 9.89 -42.20
CA GLU A 68 15.74 11.19 -41.52
C GLU A 68 17.05 11.58 -40.80
N GLY A 69 18.11 10.75 -40.88
CA GLY A 69 19.40 11.01 -40.24
C GLY A 69 19.39 10.87 -38.71
N ARG A 70 18.33 10.29 -38.12
CA ARG A 70 18.22 10.16 -36.66
C ARG A 70 19.20 9.15 -36.11
N TRP A 71 19.39 8.04 -36.82
CA TRP A 71 20.40 7.06 -36.43
C TRP A 71 21.82 7.62 -36.50
N ALA A 72 22.13 8.43 -37.51
CA ALA A 72 23.43 9.10 -37.62
C ALA A 72 23.70 9.99 -36.38
N LYS A 73 22.71 10.77 -35.93
CA LYS A 73 22.81 11.57 -34.70
C LYS A 73 23.05 10.75 -33.43
N VAL A 74 22.51 9.53 -33.36
CA VAL A 74 22.77 8.63 -32.23
C VAL A 74 24.20 8.09 -32.31
N LEU A 75 24.65 7.65 -33.49
CA LEU A 75 26.03 7.16 -33.70
C LEU A 75 27.12 8.20 -33.43
N GLU A 76 26.82 9.49 -33.60
CA GLU A 76 27.72 10.59 -33.23
C GLU A 76 27.90 10.74 -31.72
N GLN A 77 26.94 10.27 -30.92
CA GLN A 77 26.93 10.39 -29.47
C GLN A 77 27.30 9.11 -28.73
N ILE A 78 27.32 7.96 -29.41
CA ILE A 78 27.66 6.68 -28.79
C ILE A 78 29.18 6.62 -28.52
N HIS A 79 29.53 6.22 -27.30
CA HIS A 79 30.87 5.90 -26.85
C HIS A 79 31.02 4.41 -26.50
N PRO A 80 32.26 3.89 -26.40
CA PRO A 80 32.49 2.51 -25.96
C PRO A 80 31.87 2.25 -24.58
N ASN A 81 31.28 1.06 -24.41
CA ASN A 81 30.54 0.59 -23.23
C ASN A 81 29.13 1.16 -23.02
N ASP A 82 28.66 2.06 -23.87
CA ASP A 82 27.25 2.47 -23.87
C ASP A 82 26.31 1.32 -24.27
N TRP A 83 25.02 1.46 -23.98
CA TRP A 83 23.97 0.56 -24.41
C TRP A 83 23.07 1.21 -25.45
N VAL A 84 22.54 0.39 -26.38
CA VAL A 84 21.52 0.82 -27.33
C VAL A 84 20.35 -0.16 -27.30
N MET A 85 19.21 0.26 -26.75
CA MET A 85 17.97 -0.50 -26.83
C MET A 85 17.23 -0.16 -28.13
N ILE A 86 16.82 -1.18 -28.86
CA ILE A 86 16.28 -1.05 -30.21
C ILE A 86 14.91 -1.73 -30.27
N GLN A 87 13.84 -0.96 -30.41
CA GLN A 87 12.47 -1.48 -30.60
C GLN A 87 11.77 -0.80 -31.77
N PHE A 88 11.44 -1.56 -32.81
CA PHE A 88 10.68 -1.11 -33.97
C PHE A 88 9.68 -2.20 -34.41
N GLY A 89 8.86 -1.92 -35.43
CA GLY A 89 7.88 -2.86 -35.98
C GLY A 89 6.54 -2.22 -36.34
N HIS A 90 5.99 -1.34 -35.48
CA HIS A 90 4.63 -0.81 -35.66
C HIS A 90 4.44 0.00 -36.93
N ASN A 91 5.46 0.76 -37.34
CA ASN A 91 5.41 1.60 -38.52
C ASN A 91 6.06 0.94 -39.74
N ASP A 92 6.93 -0.05 -39.51
CA ASP A 92 7.62 -0.81 -40.57
C ASP A 92 6.65 -1.64 -41.41
N GLU A 93 5.52 -2.05 -40.84
CA GLU A 93 4.47 -2.83 -41.50
C GLU A 93 3.50 -2.02 -42.38
N LYS A 94 3.58 -0.68 -42.36
CA LYS A 94 2.65 0.21 -43.07
C LYS A 94 2.88 0.23 -44.59
N LYS A 95 2.49 -0.84 -45.29
CA LYS A 95 2.63 -1.00 -46.75
C LYS A 95 2.12 0.18 -47.58
N SER A 96 1.07 0.86 -47.11
CA SER A 96 0.49 2.03 -47.79
C SER A 96 1.36 3.29 -47.71
N ASP A 97 2.32 3.36 -46.79
CA ASP A 97 3.24 4.48 -46.61
C ASP A 97 4.67 4.02 -46.95
N THR A 98 5.07 4.21 -48.22
CA THR A 98 6.35 3.74 -48.74
C THR A 98 7.57 4.39 -48.07
N SER A 99 7.38 5.56 -47.43
CA SER A 99 8.41 6.24 -46.65
C SER A 99 8.73 5.50 -45.35
N ARG A 100 7.74 4.78 -44.80
CA ARG A 100 7.86 4.01 -43.55
C ARG A 100 8.00 2.52 -43.78
N TYR A 101 7.34 1.96 -44.80
CA TYR A 101 7.31 0.53 -45.05
C TYR A 101 8.71 -0.05 -45.22
N ALA A 102 9.00 -1.09 -44.45
CA ALA A 102 10.21 -1.89 -44.53
C ALA A 102 9.79 -3.38 -44.52
N ALA A 103 10.01 -4.08 -45.64
CA ALA A 103 9.60 -5.47 -45.75
C ALA A 103 10.35 -6.35 -44.71
N PRO A 104 9.68 -7.29 -44.01
CA PRO A 104 10.22 -7.94 -42.82
C PRO A 104 11.57 -8.63 -43.04
N GLN A 105 11.70 -9.42 -44.11
CA GLN A 105 12.88 -10.25 -44.36
C GLN A 105 14.01 -9.52 -45.12
N THR A 106 13.74 -8.33 -45.64
CA THR A 106 14.72 -7.52 -46.38
C THR A 106 15.01 -6.24 -45.62
N ASP A 107 14.34 -5.13 -45.95
CA ASP A 107 14.66 -3.79 -45.42
C ASP A 107 14.66 -3.77 -43.88
N TYR A 108 13.63 -4.32 -43.24
CA TYR A 108 13.53 -4.32 -41.78
C TYR A 108 14.68 -5.11 -41.14
N ARG A 109 14.92 -6.34 -41.63
CA ARG A 109 16.04 -7.19 -41.21
C ARG A 109 17.38 -6.48 -41.39
N HIS A 110 17.64 -5.93 -42.58
CA HIS A 110 18.89 -5.24 -42.89
C HIS A 110 19.10 -4.01 -42.01
N ASN A 111 18.04 -3.25 -41.73
CA ASN A 111 18.13 -2.08 -40.84
C ASN A 111 18.44 -2.48 -39.39
N LEU A 112 17.82 -3.55 -38.87
CA LEU A 112 18.16 -4.06 -37.53
C LEU A 112 19.62 -4.54 -37.45
N ILE A 113 20.08 -5.29 -38.46
CA ILE A 113 21.47 -5.73 -38.56
C ILE A 113 22.41 -4.52 -38.61
N ARG A 114 22.05 -3.47 -39.35
CA ARG A 114 22.81 -2.22 -39.44
C ARG A 114 22.94 -1.55 -38.08
N PHE A 115 21.84 -1.34 -37.35
CA PHE A 115 21.88 -0.74 -36.02
C PHE A 115 22.79 -1.51 -35.06
N VAL A 116 22.67 -2.84 -35.03
CA VAL A 116 23.52 -3.71 -34.20
C VAL A 116 24.99 -3.60 -34.57
N LYS A 117 25.32 -3.70 -35.87
CA LYS A 117 26.71 -3.68 -36.34
C LYS A 117 27.36 -2.32 -36.11
N GLU A 118 26.67 -1.23 -36.44
CA GLU A 118 27.22 0.12 -36.29
C GLU A 118 27.35 0.51 -34.80
N ALA A 119 26.43 0.09 -33.93
CA ALA A 119 26.58 0.25 -32.47
C ALA A 119 27.82 -0.49 -31.94
N ARG A 120 28.02 -1.75 -32.34
CA ARG A 120 29.18 -2.55 -31.95
C ARG A 120 30.50 -1.97 -32.48
N GLN A 121 30.50 -1.41 -33.70
CA GLN A 121 31.67 -0.72 -34.26
C GLN A 121 32.10 0.50 -33.42
N LYS A 122 31.15 1.15 -32.75
CA LYS A 122 31.42 2.22 -31.77
C LYS A 122 31.76 1.72 -30.37
N GLY A 123 31.78 0.40 -30.15
CA GLY A 123 32.03 -0.22 -28.85
C GLY A 123 30.82 -0.29 -27.92
N ALA A 124 29.62 0.03 -28.41
CA ALA A 124 28.39 -0.08 -27.63
C ALA A 124 27.77 -1.49 -27.66
N LYS A 125 26.92 -1.75 -26.67
CA LYS A 125 26.24 -3.02 -26.40
C LYS A 125 24.77 -2.92 -26.83
N PRO A 126 24.39 -3.39 -28.03
CA PRO A 126 23.01 -3.36 -28.46
C PRO A 126 22.16 -4.38 -27.69
N ILE A 127 20.88 -4.05 -27.48
CA ILE A 127 19.84 -4.94 -26.96
C ILE A 127 18.64 -4.83 -27.90
N LEU A 128 18.25 -5.95 -28.49
CA LEU A 128 17.07 -6.00 -29.36
C LEU A 128 15.82 -6.25 -28.53
N ILE A 129 14.75 -5.52 -28.85
CA ILE A 129 13.46 -5.65 -28.18
C ILE A 129 12.40 -5.85 -29.26
N THR A 130 11.61 -6.91 -29.15
CA THR A 130 10.48 -7.14 -30.07
C THR A 130 9.42 -6.04 -29.90
N PRO A 131 8.64 -5.69 -30.94
CA PRO A 131 7.55 -4.73 -30.78
C PRO A 131 6.54 -5.24 -29.74
N VAL A 132 6.08 -4.33 -28.87
CA VAL A 132 4.96 -4.58 -27.95
C VAL A 132 3.68 -4.92 -28.71
N VAL A 133 2.82 -5.80 -28.18
CA VAL A 133 1.55 -6.12 -28.86
C VAL A 133 0.59 -4.92 -28.84
N ARG A 134 -0.20 -4.78 -29.89
CA ARG A 134 -1.40 -3.92 -29.85
C ARG A 134 -2.51 -4.60 -29.07
N ARG A 135 -3.35 -3.81 -28.40
CA ARG A 135 -4.56 -4.31 -27.73
C ARG A 135 -5.64 -4.64 -28.75
N LYS A 136 -5.53 -5.80 -29.39
CA LYS A 136 -6.54 -6.31 -30.31
C LYS A 136 -6.97 -7.71 -29.91
N PHE A 137 -8.24 -7.87 -29.57
CA PHE A 137 -8.82 -9.16 -29.17
C PHE A 137 -9.71 -9.71 -30.29
N ASP A 138 -9.73 -11.03 -30.45
CA ASP A 138 -10.74 -11.72 -31.24
C ASP A 138 -12.05 -11.93 -30.47
N GLU A 139 -13.03 -12.52 -31.15
CA GLU A 139 -14.35 -12.84 -30.61
C GLU A 139 -14.29 -13.80 -29.40
N ASN A 140 -13.21 -14.57 -29.26
CA ASN A 140 -12.99 -15.49 -28.15
C ASN A 140 -12.19 -14.86 -27.00
N GLY A 141 -11.91 -13.55 -27.06
CA GLY A 141 -11.14 -12.84 -26.05
C GLY A 141 -9.64 -13.14 -26.06
N LYS A 142 -9.10 -13.65 -27.17
CA LYS A 142 -7.66 -13.91 -27.33
C LYS A 142 -6.98 -12.76 -28.07
N ILE A 143 -5.77 -12.40 -27.65
CA ILE A 143 -4.97 -11.36 -28.33
C ILE A 143 -4.61 -11.83 -29.76
N GLN A 144 -5.03 -11.04 -30.74
CA GLN A 144 -4.69 -11.23 -32.15
C GLN A 144 -3.25 -10.82 -32.43
N ASP A 145 -2.61 -11.54 -33.34
CA ASP A 145 -1.36 -11.09 -33.92
C ASP A 145 -1.63 -9.90 -34.86
N THR A 146 -0.95 -8.78 -34.59
CA THR A 146 -1.02 -7.57 -35.41
C THR A 146 0.30 -7.23 -36.08
N HIS A 147 1.38 -7.96 -35.77
CA HIS A 147 2.74 -7.69 -36.21
C HIS A 147 3.29 -8.78 -37.14
N GLY A 148 2.58 -9.90 -37.33
CA GLY A 148 2.94 -10.94 -38.29
C GLY A 148 4.40 -11.40 -38.15
N LYS A 149 5.20 -11.21 -39.22
CA LYS A 149 6.58 -11.70 -39.28
C LYS A 149 7.59 -10.83 -38.51
N TYR A 150 7.25 -9.60 -38.10
CA TYR A 150 8.22 -8.65 -37.54
C TYR A 150 8.87 -9.12 -36.23
N PRO A 151 8.13 -9.66 -35.22
CA PRO A 151 8.73 -10.18 -33.99
C PRO A 151 9.70 -11.34 -34.27
N ALA A 152 9.32 -12.26 -35.16
CA ALA A 152 10.17 -13.38 -35.55
C ALA A 152 11.48 -12.92 -36.21
N VAL A 153 11.44 -11.84 -37.01
CA VAL A 153 12.66 -11.25 -37.58
C VAL A 153 13.57 -10.71 -36.46
N VAL A 154 13.05 -9.96 -35.49
CA VAL A 154 13.85 -9.46 -34.35
C VAL A 154 14.52 -10.61 -33.61
N LYS A 155 13.74 -11.67 -33.28
CA LYS A 155 14.24 -12.88 -32.61
C LYS A 155 15.36 -13.55 -33.43
N SER A 156 15.17 -13.68 -34.74
CA SER A 156 16.17 -14.30 -35.62
C SER A 156 17.45 -13.47 -35.77
N VAL A 157 17.36 -12.13 -35.84
CA VAL A 157 18.53 -11.25 -35.91
C VAL A 157 19.30 -11.27 -34.58
N ALA A 158 18.58 -11.28 -33.45
CA ALA A 158 19.19 -11.42 -32.14
C ALA A 158 19.96 -12.73 -32.00
N ALA A 159 19.38 -13.84 -32.45
CA ALA A 159 20.06 -15.14 -32.46
C ALA A 159 21.27 -15.17 -33.41
N GLU A 160 21.12 -14.71 -34.66
CA GLU A 160 22.20 -14.71 -35.67
C GLU A 160 23.39 -13.88 -35.20
N LEU A 161 23.14 -12.68 -34.68
CA LEU A 161 24.20 -11.75 -34.27
C LEU A 161 24.60 -11.93 -32.81
N GLN A 162 24.03 -12.88 -32.07
CA GLN A 162 24.25 -13.09 -30.63
C GLN A 162 24.09 -11.79 -29.83
N VAL A 163 22.95 -11.13 -30.04
CA VAL A 163 22.56 -9.90 -29.33
C VAL A 163 21.55 -10.26 -28.25
N PRO A 164 21.65 -9.73 -27.02
CA PRO A 164 20.63 -9.91 -26.00
C PRO A 164 19.24 -9.49 -26.50
N LEU A 165 18.22 -10.27 -26.17
CA LEU A 165 16.85 -10.09 -26.65
C LEU A 165 15.87 -9.94 -25.48
N ILE A 166 15.07 -8.89 -25.49
CA ILE A 166 13.87 -8.78 -24.65
C ILE A 166 12.63 -9.06 -25.52
N ASP A 167 11.96 -10.18 -25.25
CA ASP A 167 10.71 -10.56 -25.92
C ASP A 167 9.51 -9.82 -25.32
N LEU A 168 9.48 -8.49 -25.52
CA LEU A 168 8.41 -7.63 -25.03
C LEU A 168 7.06 -7.95 -25.68
N GLU A 169 7.05 -8.56 -26.86
CA GLU A 169 5.84 -9.03 -27.55
C GLU A 169 5.14 -10.09 -26.70
N GLN A 170 5.85 -11.15 -26.32
CA GLN A 170 5.29 -12.20 -25.46
C GLN A 170 4.91 -11.65 -24.07
N LYS A 171 5.79 -10.86 -23.45
CA LYS A 171 5.52 -10.30 -22.11
C LYS A 171 4.28 -9.42 -22.05
N SER A 172 4.11 -8.55 -23.05
CA SER A 172 2.93 -7.69 -23.15
C SER A 172 1.68 -8.49 -23.51
N ARG A 173 1.79 -9.50 -24.39
CA ARG A 173 0.71 -10.45 -24.69
C ARG A 173 0.19 -11.15 -23.43
N ASP A 174 1.09 -11.61 -22.57
CA ASP A 174 0.72 -12.28 -21.32
C ASP A 174 0.00 -11.30 -20.38
N LEU A 175 0.52 -10.08 -20.24
CA LEU A 175 -0.11 -9.02 -19.45
C LEU A 175 -1.54 -8.74 -19.92
N LEU A 176 -1.75 -8.56 -21.23
CA LEU A 176 -3.08 -8.28 -21.77
C LEU A 176 -4.01 -9.50 -21.67
N SER A 177 -3.50 -10.70 -21.89
CA SER A 177 -4.29 -11.94 -21.81
C SER A 177 -4.76 -12.21 -20.38
N GLN A 178 -3.94 -11.91 -19.37
CA GLN A 178 -4.30 -12.02 -17.96
C GLN A 178 -5.39 -11.02 -17.53
N ASN A 179 -5.46 -9.85 -18.19
CA ASN A 179 -6.47 -8.82 -17.88
C ASN A 179 -7.73 -8.92 -18.76
N GLY A 180 -7.64 -9.55 -19.93
CA GLY A 180 -8.72 -9.59 -20.91
C GLY A 180 -9.01 -8.24 -21.57
N ALA A 181 -10.03 -8.19 -22.43
CA ALA A 181 -10.31 -7.02 -23.26
C ALA A 181 -10.67 -5.77 -22.44
N GLU A 182 -11.61 -5.88 -21.51
CA GLU A 182 -12.11 -4.70 -20.80
C GLU A 182 -11.11 -4.14 -19.79
N ALA A 183 -10.59 -4.97 -18.87
CA ALA A 183 -9.68 -4.48 -17.82
C ALA A 183 -8.32 -4.02 -18.37
N SER A 184 -7.93 -4.43 -19.59
CA SER A 184 -6.69 -3.97 -20.22
C SER A 184 -6.78 -2.56 -20.83
N LYS A 185 -7.96 -1.96 -20.96
CA LYS A 185 -8.12 -0.58 -21.46
C LYS A 185 -7.28 0.43 -20.67
N LYS A 186 -7.10 0.21 -19.36
CA LYS A 186 -6.30 1.07 -18.47
C LYS A 186 -4.83 1.20 -18.85
N PHE A 187 -4.28 0.28 -19.63
CA PHE A 187 -2.91 0.37 -20.15
C PHE A 187 -2.81 1.27 -21.39
N TYR A 188 -3.94 1.66 -22.00
CA TYR A 188 -3.97 2.38 -23.26
C TYR A 188 -4.78 3.68 -23.15
N LEU A 189 -4.86 4.45 -24.24
CA LEU A 189 -5.63 5.69 -24.27
C LEU A 189 -7.10 5.41 -24.56
N TRP A 190 -7.86 5.18 -23.50
CA TRP A 190 -9.31 5.04 -23.53
C TRP A 190 -9.95 6.08 -22.63
N TYR A 191 -10.23 7.25 -23.21
CA TYR A 191 -10.80 8.39 -22.50
C TYR A 191 -11.97 8.97 -23.27
N GLU A 192 -13.05 9.28 -22.55
CA GLU A 192 -14.20 9.96 -23.12
C GLU A 192 -13.90 11.45 -23.36
N ALA A 193 -14.77 12.12 -24.11
CA ALA A 193 -14.64 13.54 -24.39
C ALA A 193 -14.63 14.40 -23.11
N GLY A 194 -13.88 15.51 -23.13
CA GLY A 194 -13.84 16.50 -22.06
C GLY A 194 -12.84 16.26 -20.92
N TYR A 195 -12.10 15.14 -20.93
CA TYR A 195 -11.06 14.86 -19.92
C TYR A 195 -9.76 15.65 -20.19
N PHE A 196 -9.32 15.67 -21.44
CA PHE A 196 -8.03 16.27 -21.82
C PHE A 196 -8.21 17.35 -22.90
N PRO A 197 -7.69 18.57 -22.71
CA PRO A 197 -7.76 19.64 -23.71
C PRO A 197 -7.11 19.28 -25.05
N THR A 198 -6.08 18.44 -25.01
CA THR A 198 -5.36 17.93 -26.19
C THR A 198 -6.16 16.88 -26.96
N ARG A 199 -7.20 16.29 -26.33
CA ARG A 199 -8.09 15.25 -26.90
C ARG A 199 -9.56 15.63 -26.66
N PRO A 200 -10.07 16.74 -27.22
CA PRO A 200 -11.37 17.29 -26.87
C PRO A 200 -12.54 16.34 -27.18
N GLN A 201 -12.40 15.51 -28.23
CA GLN A 201 -13.39 14.50 -28.62
C GLN A 201 -13.21 13.14 -27.92
N GLY A 202 -12.30 13.06 -26.94
CA GLY A 202 -11.87 11.79 -26.37
C GLY A 202 -10.91 11.04 -27.29
N ILE A 203 -10.54 9.83 -26.88
CA ILE A 203 -9.65 8.94 -27.63
C ILE A 203 -9.93 7.48 -27.27
N LYS A 204 -9.92 6.61 -28.28
CA LYS A 204 -9.94 5.16 -28.16
C LYS A 204 -8.80 4.61 -29.00
N ASP A 205 -7.66 4.43 -28.38
CA ASP A 205 -6.41 4.00 -29.02
C ASP A 205 -5.92 2.71 -28.35
N ASP A 206 -5.63 1.70 -29.16
CA ASP A 206 -5.18 0.37 -28.73
C ASP A 206 -3.69 0.12 -29.00
N THR A 207 -2.95 1.18 -29.33
CA THR A 207 -1.51 1.17 -29.61
C THR A 207 -0.73 2.02 -28.62
N HIS A 208 -1.22 3.20 -28.29
CA HIS A 208 -0.50 4.15 -27.42
C HIS A 208 -0.92 4.02 -25.95
N PHE A 209 0.02 4.24 -25.04
CA PHE A 209 -0.18 3.95 -23.63
C PHE A 209 -0.63 5.16 -22.84
N SER A 210 -1.46 4.89 -21.83
CA SER A 210 -1.58 5.76 -20.66
C SER A 210 -0.26 5.76 -19.87
N GLU A 211 -0.11 6.66 -18.91
CA GLU A 211 1.04 6.65 -17.98
C GLU A 211 1.16 5.31 -17.22
N TYR A 212 0.04 4.76 -16.78
CA TYR A 212 -0.01 3.45 -16.15
C TYR A 212 0.46 2.33 -17.10
N GLY A 213 0.00 2.36 -18.36
CA GLY A 213 0.45 1.43 -19.39
C GLY A 213 1.94 1.50 -19.65
N ALA A 214 2.45 2.70 -19.91
CA ALA A 214 3.86 2.93 -20.18
C ALA A 214 4.74 2.47 -19.01
N SER A 215 4.31 2.70 -17.77
CA SER A 215 5.03 2.26 -16.56
C SER A 215 5.08 0.74 -16.45
N ASN A 216 3.99 0.05 -16.79
CA ASN A 216 3.95 -1.42 -16.80
C ASN A 216 4.83 -1.98 -17.92
N MET A 217 4.82 -1.38 -19.12
CA MET A 217 5.69 -1.81 -20.22
C MET A 217 7.17 -1.57 -19.89
N ALA A 218 7.52 -0.44 -19.28
CA ALA A 218 8.86 -0.18 -18.79
C ALA A 218 9.30 -1.20 -17.73
N ALA A 219 8.41 -1.59 -16.81
CA ALA A 219 8.68 -2.64 -15.83
C ALA A 219 8.88 -4.03 -16.47
N LEU A 220 8.17 -4.34 -17.56
CA LEU A 220 8.41 -5.56 -18.35
C LEU A 220 9.79 -5.54 -19.03
N VAL A 221 10.25 -4.38 -19.51
CA VAL A 221 11.61 -4.21 -20.05
C VAL A 221 12.65 -4.41 -18.95
N MET A 222 12.46 -3.85 -17.75
CA MET A 222 13.36 -4.06 -16.60
C MET A 222 13.42 -5.53 -16.17
N ASN A 223 12.27 -6.23 -16.17
CA ASN A 223 12.24 -7.67 -15.95
C ASN A 223 13.00 -8.44 -17.04
N GLY A 224 12.85 -8.04 -18.30
CA GLY A 224 13.61 -8.60 -19.42
C GLY A 224 15.12 -8.45 -19.25
N LEU A 225 15.58 -7.28 -18.79
CA LEU A 225 17.01 -7.06 -18.49
C LEU A 225 17.53 -7.99 -17.40
N ARG A 226 16.73 -8.23 -16.36
CA ARG A 226 17.06 -9.18 -15.29
C ARG A 226 17.16 -10.61 -15.82
N GLU A 227 16.18 -11.05 -16.61
CA GLU A 227 16.10 -12.42 -17.15
C GLU A 227 17.23 -12.76 -18.10
N ILE A 228 17.65 -11.81 -18.94
CA ILE A 228 18.80 -12.00 -19.84
C ILE A 228 20.15 -11.79 -19.15
N ASN A 229 20.17 -11.58 -17.83
CA ASN A 229 21.36 -11.26 -17.05
C ASN A 229 22.18 -10.12 -17.66
N SER A 230 21.51 -9.05 -18.12
CA SER A 230 22.18 -7.91 -18.74
C SER A 230 23.03 -7.17 -17.72
N ASP A 231 24.27 -6.86 -18.07
CA ASP A 231 25.15 -6.00 -17.27
C ASP A 231 24.53 -4.64 -16.97
N LEU A 232 23.63 -4.14 -17.83
CA LEU A 232 22.90 -2.88 -17.62
C LEU A 232 22.05 -2.92 -16.35
N PHE A 233 21.59 -4.10 -15.92
CA PHE A 233 20.75 -4.24 -14.73
C PHE A 233 21.49 -3.86 -13.43
N ARG A 234 22.82 -3.75 -13.43
CA ARG A 234 23.60 -3.24 -12.28
C ARG A 234 23.24 -1.80 -11.91
N TYR A 235 22.71 -1.04 -12.87
CA TYR A 235 22.25 0.34 -12.69
C TYR A 235 20.76 0.44 -12.31
N ALA A 236 20.08 -0.70 -12.12
CA ALA A 236 18.66 -0.69 -11.77
C ALA A 236 18.45 -0.02 -10.40
N GLN A 237 17.55 0.96 -10.36
CA GLN A 237 17.26 1.74 -9.16
C GLN A 237 16.70 0.83 -8.06
N LYS A 238 17.43 0.75 -6.95
CA LYS A 238 16.94 0.10 -5.72
C LYS A 238 15.78 0.90 -5.15
N SER A 239 14.78 0.19 -4.64
CA SER A 239 13.71 0.82 -3.86
C SER A 239 14.20 1.18 -2.45
N ALA A 240 13.33 1.81 -1.65
CA ALA A 240 13.57 1.97 -0.21
C ALA A 240 13.66 0.63 0.55
N PHE A 241 13.30 -0.50 -0.08
CA PHE A 241 13.33 -1.84 0.47
C PHE A 241 14.41 -2.66 -0.24
N GLN A 242 15.36 -3.20 0.51
CA GLN A 242 16.54 -3.88 -0.03
C GLN A 242 16.20 -5.07 -0.93
N GLU A 243 15.08 -5.75 -0.65
CA GLU A 243 14.56 -6.89 -1.41
C GLU A 243 13.95 -6.51 -2.77
N LYS A 244 13.74 -5.21 -3.04
CA LYS A 244 12.99 -4.73 -4.19
C LYS A 244 13.71 -3.63 -4.97
N TYR A 245 13.51 -3.66 -6.27
CA TYR A 245 13.83 -2.54 -7.15
C TYR A 245 12.60 -1.63 -7.33
N ALA A 246 12.82 -0.37 -7.71
CA ALA A 246 11.74 0.61 -7.89
C ALA A 246 10.67 0.12 -8.90
N TYR A 247 11.09 -0.56 -9.97
CA TYR A 247 10.18 -1.09 -10.98
C TYR A 247 9.27 -2.23 -10.46
N GLU A 248 9.59 -2.85 -9.31
CA GLU A 248 8.78 -3.91 -8.69
C GLU A 248 7.69 -3.37 -7.76
N LEU A 249 7.77 -2.08 -7.38
CA LEU A 249 6.76 -1.48 -6.52
C LEU A 249 5.41 -1.32 -7.26
N PRO A 250 4.28 -1.33 -6.53
CA PRO A 250 2.95 -1.13 -7.09
C PRO A 250 2.87 0.16 -7.93
N LYS A 251 2.27 0.08 -9.12
CA LYS A 251 1.91 1.28 -9.92
C LYS A 251 0.44 1.59 -9.68
N ILE A 252 0.11 2.85 -9.47
CA ILE A 252 -1.23 3.28 -9.06
C ILE A 252 -1.82 4.17 -10.16
N ILE A 253 -3.10 4.00 -10.45
CA ILE A 253 -3.84 4.89 -11.33
C ILE A 253 -4.46 5.98 -10.47
N THR A 254 -4.19 7.24 -10.81
CA THR A 254 -4.81 8.38 -10.15
C THR A 254 -6.02 8.86 -10.96
N PRO A 255 -7.13 9.21 -10.29
CA PRO A 255 -8.31 9.79 -10.93
C PRO A 255 -7.99 11.00 -11.81
N VAL A 256 -8.70 11.12 -12.92
CA VAL A 256 -8.70 12.31 -13.79
C VAL A 256 -10.14 12.77 -13.94
N PHE A 257 -10.37 14.06 -13.77
CA PHE A 257 -11.73 14.62 -13.82
C PHE A 257 -11.88 15.59 -14.97
N ARG A 258 -13.11 15.66 -15.49
CA ARG A 258 -13.53 16.78 -16.34
C ARG A 258 -13.43 18.10 -15.56
N LYS A 259 -13.23 19.20 -16.29
CA LYS A 259 -13.12 20.54 -15.70
C LYS A 259 -14.47 21.15 -15.28
N ASP A 260 -15.58 20.52 -15.65
CA ASP A 260 -16.93 20.92 -15.24
C ASP A 260 -17.02 21.04 -13.72
N THR A 261 -17.68 22.09 -13.23
CA THR A 261 -17.74 22.42 -11.79
C THR A 261 -19.18 22.74 -11.38
N PHE A 262 -19.63 22.13 -10.28
CA PHE A 262 -20.99 22.26 -9.73
C PHE A 262 -20.90 22.73 -8.28
N ASN A 263 -21.39 23.93 -7.99
CA ASN A 263 -21.38 24.47 -6.62
C ASN A 263 -22.69 24.11 -5.90
N ILE A 264 -22.63 23.55 -4.68
CA ILE A 264 -23.81 23.17 -3.90
C ILE A 264 -24.78 24.33 -3.62
N LEU A 265 -24.29 25.58 -3.62
CA LEU A 265 -25.12 26.79 -3.51
C LEU A 265 -26.17 26.89 -4.62
N SER A 266 -25.81 26.49 -5.85
CA SER A 266 -26.73 26.45 -6.99
C SER A 266 -27.84 25.41 -6.85
N PHE A 267 -27.75 24.54 -5.83
CA PHE A 267 -28.72 23.51 -5.51
C PHE A 267 -29.50 23.82 -4.22
N GLY A 268 -29.37 25.03 -3.68
CA GLY A 268 -30.13 25.50 -2.52
C GLY A 268 -29.49 25.22 -1.16
N ALA A 269 -28.22 24.80 -1.12
CA ALA A 269 -27.51 24.59 0.14
C ALA A 269 -27.32 25.92 0.90
N LYS A 270 -27.39 25.86 2.24
CA LYS A 270 -27.17 26.98 3.16
C LYS A 270 -26.13 26.61 4.22
N SER A 271 -25.19 27.52 4.46
CA SER A 271 -24.04 27.33 5.34
C SER A 271 -24.27 27.86 6.77
N ASP A 272 -25.51 27.81 7.26
CA ASP A 272 -25.92 28.39 8.55
C ASP A 272 -25.70 27.44 9.75
N GLY A 273 -25.12 26.25 9.51
CA GLY A 273 -24.89 25.21 10.53
C GLY A 273 -26.14 24.51 11.04
N ILE A 274 -27.33 24.84 10.53
CA ILE A 274 -28.62 24.30 11.01
C ILE A 274 -29.48 23.72 9.88
N THR A 275 -29.35 24.23 8.67
CA THR A 275 -30.06 23.72 7.49
C THR A 275 -29.47 22.37 7.10
N LEU A 276 -30.31 21.33 7.02
CA LEU A 276 -29.89 20.01 6.58
C LEU A 276 -29.73 20.00 5.05
N ASN A 277 -28.49 20.02 4.57
CA ASN A 277 -28.13 20.18 3.15
C ASN A 277 -28.08 18.86 2.35
N THR A 278 -28.51 17.75 2.94
CA THR A 278 -28.41 16.40 2.36
C THR A 278 -28.94 16.34 0.92
N GLU A 279 -30.12 16.91 0.67
CA GLU A 279 -30.75 16.89 -0.65
C GLU A 279 -29.96 17.75 -1.65
N ALA A 280 -29.57 18.97 -1.27
CA ALA A 280 -28.82 19.87 -2.14
C ALA A 280 -27.47 19.27 -2.57
N ILE A 281 -26.73 18.67 -1.64
CA ILE A 281 -25.43 18.04 -1.91
C ILE A 281 -25.60 16.82 -2.82
N ASN A 282 -26.51 15.90 -2.49
CA ASN A 282 -26.75 14.70 -3.32
C ASN A 282 -27.29 15.05 -4.71
N LYS A 283 -28.08 16.12 -4.84
CA LYS A 283 -28.55 16.64 -6.12
C LYS A 283 -27.41 17.21 -6.96
N ALA A 284 -26.48 17.96 -6.34
CA ALA A 284 -25.28 18.45 -7.03
C ALA A 284 -24.42 17.29 -7.56
N ILE A 285 -24.16 16.28 -6.72
CA ILE A 285 -23.42 15.07 -7.10
C ILE A 285 -24.10 14.33 -8.25
N THR A 286 -25.40 14.08 -8.13
CA THR A 286 -26.17 13.37 -9.16
C THR A 286 -26.19 14.13 -10.48
N THR A 287 -26.34 15.46 -10.43
CA THR A 287 -26.35 16.31 -11.63
C THR A 287 -24.99 16.33 -12.31
N CYS A 288 -23.91 16.48 -11.54
CA CYS A 288 -22.54 16.40 -12.02
C CYS A 288 -22.25 15.06 -12.70
N SER A 289 -22.65 13.95 -12.06
CA SER A 289 -22.43 12.60 -12.59
C SER A 289 -23.20 12.38 -13.90
N LYS A 290 -24.46 12.82 -13.98
CA LYS A 290 -25.27 12.77 -15.21
C LYS A 290 -24.70 13.61 -16.36
N ALA A 291 -23.94 14.66 -16.04
CA ALA A 291 -23.23 15.48 -17.04
C ALA A 291 -21.90 14.87 -17.51
N GLY A 292 -21.56 13.66 -17.04
CA GLY A 292 -20.32 12.95 -17.38
C GLY A 292 -19.21 13.09 -16.34
N GLY A 293 -19.51 13.70 -15.18
CA GLY A 293 -18.56 13.89 -14.08
C GLY A 293 -17.89 15.26 -14.07
N GLY A 294 -17.07 15.48 -13.06
CA GLY A 294 -16.43 16.76 -12.78
C GLY A 294 -16.26 17.00 -11.28
N THR A 295 -16.18 18.26 -10.89
CA THR A 295 -15.97 18.67 -9.50
C THR A 295 -17.24 19.20 -8.88
N VAL A 296 -17.65 18.66 -7.73
CA VAL A 296 -18.68 19.24 -6.86
C VAL A 296 -18.00 20.04 -5.77
N ILE A 297 -18.26 21.34 -5.70
CA ILE A 297 -17.63 22.26 -4.75
C ILE A 297 -18.50 22.41 -3.51
N ILE A 298 -17.91 22.13 -2.35
CA ILE A 298 -18.39 22.61 -1.05
C ILE A 298 -17.58 23.86 -0.68
N PRO A 299 -18.16 25.06 -0.75
CA PRO A 299 -17.44 26.29 -0.46
C PRO A 299 -17.20 26.48 1.05
N GLU A 300 -16.48 27.52 1.39
CA GLU A 300 -16.32 27.99 2.77
C GLU A 300 -17.68 28.15 3.49
N GLY A 301 -17.75 27.77 4.77
CA GLY A 301 -18.97 27.82 5.57
C GLY A 301 -19.26 26.54 6.34
N PHE A 302 -20.33 26.56 7.15
CA PHE A 302 -20.75 25.44 7.99
C PHE A 302 -21.97 24.74 7.37
N TRP A 303 -21.74 23.56 6.80
CA TRP A 303 -22.72 22.74 6.09
C TRP A 303 -23.13 21.54 6.95
N LEU A 304 -24.34 21.57 7.52
CA LEU A 304 -24.94 20.39 8.15
C LEU A 304 -25.51 19.45 7.08
N SER A 305 -25.27 18.15 7.19
CA SER A 305 -25.78 17.14 6.25
C SER A 305 -26.12 15.81 6.94
N GLY A 306 -27.05 15.05 6.39
CA GLY A 306 -27.14 13.60 6.59
C GLY A 306 -26.23 12.86 5.60
N PRO A 307 -26.43 11.55 5.40
CA PRO A 307 -25.63 10.75 4.48
C PRO A 307 -25.55 11.30 3.04
N ILE A 308 -24.36 11.31 2.47
CA ILE A 308 -24.10 11.61 1.06
C ILE A 308 -23.68 10.34 0.31
N ASP A 309 -24.16 10.22 -0.93
CA ASP A 309 -23.86 9.12 -1.84
C ASP A 309 -23.03 9.64 -3.01
N LEU A 310 -21.75 9.29 -3.04
CA LEU A 310 -20.91 9.58 -4.21
C LEU A 310 -21.35 8.77 -5.43
N LYS A 311 -20.86 9.21 -6.60
CA LYS A 311 -21.07 8.59 -7.91
C LYS A 311 -19.73 8.55 -8.66
N SER A 312 -19.63 7.72 -9.68
CA SER A 312 -18.44 7.65 -10.54
C SER A 312 -18.15 9.00 -11.20
N ASN A 313 -16.88 9.28 -11.44
CA ASN A 313 -16.37 10.50 -12.08
C ASN A 313 -16.60 11.79 -11.28
N ILE A 314 -16.72 11.69 -9.95
CA ILE A 314 -16.95 12.84 -9.07
C ILE A 314 -15.72 13.13 -8.22
N ASN A 315 -15.27 14.39 -8.26
CA ASN A 315 -14.41 14.98 -7.23
C ASN A 315 -15.26 15.85 -6.29
N LEU A 316 -15.49 15.41 -5.06
CA LEU A 316 -16.09 16.25 -4.02
C LEU A 316 -14.99 17.12 -3.40
N HIS A 317 -14.94 18.40 -3.78
CA HIS A 317 -13.88 19.31 -3.38
C HIS A 317 -14.35 20.26 -2.28
N LEU A 318 -13.79 20.12 -1.07
CA LEU A 318 -14.04 20.96 0.07
C LEU A 318 -13.02 22.09 0.14
N ARG A 319 -13.46 23.32 -0.10
CA ARG A 319 -12.57 24.49 0.00
C ARG A 319 -12.03 24.67 1.40
N LYS A 320 -10.88 25.34 1.51
CA LYS A 320 -10.35 25.80 2.79
C LYS A 320 -11.41 26.63 3.51
N GLY A 321 -11.69 26.29 4.77
CA GLY A 321 -12.75 26.94 5.56
C GLY A 321 -14.15 26.32 5.40
N ALA A 322 -14.31 25.28 4.58
CA ALA A 322 -15.52 24.46 4.58
C ALA A 322 -15.51 23.52 5.79
N LEU A 323 -16.61 23.50 6.55
CA LEU A 323 -16.92 22.49 7.56
C LEU A 323 -18.18 21.76 7.12
N LEU A 324 -18.02 20.53 6.62
CA LEU A 324 -19.12 19.60 6.38
C LEU A 324 -19.30 18.75 7.63
N GLN A 325 -20.28 19.06 8.46
CA GLN A 325 -20.61 18.26 9.63
C GLN A 325 -21.83 17.40 9.34
N PHE A 326 -21.74 16.14 9.74
CA PHE A 326 -22.85 15.22 9.64
C PHE A 326 -23.78 15.30 10.86
N SER A 327 -25.07 15.04 10.64
CA SER A 327 -26.11 15.13 11.66
C SER A 327 -25.82 14.20 12.85
N ASN A 328 -26.15 14.66 14.05
CA ASN A 328 -26.11 13.85 15.27
C ASN A 328 -27.45 13.14 15.57
N ARG A 329 -28.41 13.20 14.65
CA ARG A 329 -29.72 12.56 14.82
C ARG A 329 -29.73 11.16 14.21
N PHE A 330 -30.05 10.14 15.00
CA PHE A 330 -30.07 8.74 14.54
C PHE A 330 -31.06 8.50 13.39
N GLU A 331 -32.12 9.31 13.30
CA GLU A 331 -33.20 9.23 12.31
C GLU A 331 -32.70 9.56 10.91
N ASP A 332 -31.65 10.39 10.80
CA ASP A 332 -31.05 10.77 9.51
C ASP A 332 -30.24 9.62 8.87
N TYR A 333 -30.02 8.53 9.60
CA TYR A 333 -29.23 7.38 9.16
C TYR A 333 -30.11 6.12 9.09
N PRO A 334 -30.58 5.71 7.90
CA PRO A 334 -31.34 4.48 7.77
C PRO A 334 -30.46 3.24 8.04
N LEU A 335 -31.08 2.16 8.51
CA LEU A 335 -30.41 0.86 8.58
C LEU A 335 -30.23 0.29 7.16
N ILE A 336 -29.07 -0.27 6.89
CA ILE A 336 -28.69 -0.91 5.63
C ILE A 336 -27.98 -2.25 5.91
N LYS A 337 -28.03 -3.15 4.93
CA LYS A 337 -27.16 -4.33 4.89
C LYS A 337 -25.79 -3.91 4.35
N THR A 338 -24.72 -4.18 5.09
CA THR A 338 -23.34 -3.79 4.78
C THR A 338 -22.35 -4.77 5.45
N ASN A 339 -21.10 -4.36 5.62
CA ASN A 339 -20.07 -5.08 6.34
C ASN A 339 -19.73 -4.40 7.68
N TRP A 340 -19.45 -5.19 8.72
CA TRP A 340 -18.89 -4.73 9.99
C TRP A 340 -17.89 -5.75 10.52
N GLU A 341 -16.68 -5.29 10.87
CA GLU A 341 -15.55 -6.13 11.31
C GLU A 341 -15.31 -7.37 10.44
N GLY A 342 -15.37 -7.21 9.13
CA GLY A 342 -15.09 -8.29 8.18
C GLY A 342 -16.21 -9.33 8.04
N THR A 343 -17.43 -9.03 8.51
CA THR A 343 -18.62 -9.91 8.41
C THR A 343 -19.84 -9.15 7.88
N GLU A 344 -20.78 -9.87 7.27
CA GLU A 344 -22.04 -9.27 6.81
C GLU A 344 -22.92 -8.84 7.99
N ALA A 345 -23.38 -7.58 7.98
CA ALA A 345 -24.08 -6.96 9.10
C ALA A 345 -25.14 -5.94 8.68
N ILE A 346 -26.07 -5.66 9.57
CA ILE A 346 -27.01 -4.54 9.53
C ILE A 346 -26.38 -3.38 10.30
N ARG A 347 -26.24 -2.21 9.68
CA ARG A 347 -25.68 -1.00 10.30
C ARG A 347 -26.45 0.24 9.89
N CYS A 348 -26.31 1.33 10.65
CA CYS A 348 -26.67 2.65 10.14
C CYS A 348 -25.82 2.99 8.91
N LYS A 349 -26.43 3.62 7.91
CA LYS A 349 -25.74 4.08 6.70
C LYS A 349 -24.60 5.03 7.05
N SER A 350 -23.46 4.92 6.37
CA SER A 350 -22.31 5.80 6.63
C SER A 350 -22.63 7.24 6.24
N PRO A 351 -22.01 8.26 6.85
CA PRO A 351 -22.19 9.63 6.40
C PRO A 351 -21.65 9.88 4.98
N VAL A 352 -20.53 9.28 4.59
CA VAL A 352 -20.04 9.27 3.20
C VAL A 352 -20.05 7.84 2.66
N ASN A 353 -20.74 7.60 1.55
CA ASN A 353 -20.82 6.27 0.92
C ASN A 353 -20.48 6.30 -0.56
N GLY A 354 -19.93 5.19 -1.03
CA GLY A 354 -19.81 4.85 -2.44
C GLY A 354 -19.77 3.34 -2.62
N GLN A 355 -20.47 2.83 -3.63
CA GLN A 355 -20.46 1.41 -3.96
C GLN A 355 -20.37 1.24 -5.48
N ASP A 356 -19.50 0.33 -5.94
CA ASP A 356 -19.31 -0.01 -7.36
C ASP A 356 -18.97 1.25 -8.21
N LEU A 357 -18.12 2.13 -7.67
CA LEU A 357 -17.76 3.40 -8.31
C LEU A 357 -16.37 3.37 -8.94
N GLU A 358 -16.19 4.17 -9.98
CA GLU A 358 -14.89 4.38 -10.63
C GLU A 358 -14.56 5.87 -10.68
N ASN A 359 -13.26 6.21 -10.55
CA ASN A 359 -12.75 7.56 -10.73
C ASN A 359 -13.43 8.54 -9.76
N ILE A 360 -13.18 8.36 -8.47
CA ILE A 360 -13.80 9.14 -7.40
C ILE A 360 -12.75 9.85 -6.56
N ALA A 361 -13.05 11.07 -6.13
CA ALA A 361 -12.18 11.80 -5.24
C ALA A 361 -12.93 12.62 -4.19
N ILE A 362 -12.26 12.82 -3.05
CA ILE A 362 -12.59 13.85 -2.07
C ILE A 362 -11.33 14.66 -1.85
N THR A 363 -11.34 15.93 -2.23
CA THR A 363 -10.13 16.77 -2.25
C THR A 363 -10.34 18.11 -1.55
N GLY A 364 -9.26 18.86 -1.35
CA GLY A 364 -9.29 20.22 -0.83
C GLY A 364 -8.75 20.30 0.59
N ASN A 365 -9.09 21.35 1.33
CA ASN A 365 -8.55 21.62 2.68
C ASN A 365 -9.66 21.98 3.69
N GLY A 366 -10.88 21.52 3.43
CA GLY A 366 -11.97 21.58 4.39
C GLY A 366 -11.93 20.46 5.42
N VAL A 367 -12.95 20.44 6.28
CA VAL A 367 -13.15 19.47 7.35
C VAL A 367 -14.43 18.70 7.10
N ILE A 368 -14.36 17.38 7.26
CA ILE A 368 -15.49 16.46 7.33
C ILE A 368 -15.59 15.96 8.78
N ASP A 369 -16.68 16.31 9.48
CA ASP A 369 -16.92 15.94 10.88
C ASP A 369 -18.10 14.96 10.99
N GLY A 370 -17.88 13.80 11.60
CA GLY A 370 -18.89 12.74 11.72
C GLY A 370 -19.89 12.89 12.86
N ALA A 371 -19.79 13.92 13.71
CA ALA A 371 -20.58 14.07 14.93
C ALA A 371 -20.60 12.81 15.84
N GLY A 372 -19.50 12.04 15.84
CA GLY A 372 -19.37 10.73 16.46
C GLY A 372 -19.62 10.68 17.97
N GLY A 373 -19.56 11.82 18.67
CA GLY A 373 -19.86 11.92 20.10
C GLY A 373 -21.23 11.38 20.49
N THR A 374 -22.26 11.56 19.65
CA THR A 374 -23.62 11.10 19.94
C THR A 374 -23.78 9.57 19.85
N TRP A 375 -22.80 8.88 19.26
CA TRP A 375 -22.91 7.47 18.92
C TRP A 375 -22.21 6.56 19.94
N ARG A 376 -21.16 7.06 20.60
CA ARG A 376 -20.20 6.22 21.32
C ARG A 376 -20.53 6.19 22.80
N ALA A 377 -20.53 4.99 23.39
CA ALA A 377 -20.51 4.85 24.82
C ALA A 377 -19.16 5.35 25.39
N VAL A 378 -19.18 5.85 26.63
CA VAL A 378 -17.97 6.41 27.25
C VAL A 378 -17.81 5.83 28.65
N LYS A 379 -16.64 5.27 28.94
CA LYS A 379 -16.28 4.84 30.30
C LYS A 379 -15.87 6.07 31.13
N LYS A 380 -16.27 6.12 32.39
CA LYS A 380 -15.90 7.19 33.33
C LYS A 380 -14.39 7.40 33.41
N SER A 381 -13.61 6.32 33.40
CA SER A 381 -12.15 6.36 33.46
C SER A 381 -11.47 7.03 32.26
N LYS A 382 -12.21 7.27 31.17
CA LYS A 382 -11.70 7.96 29.97
C LYS A 382 -11.90 9.47 30.03
N LEU A 383 -12.60 9.99 31.03
CA LEU A 383 -12.89 11.41 31.20
C LEU A 383 -12.39 11.91 32.55
N THR A 384 -12.07 13.20 32.63
CA THR A 384 -11.92 13.87 33.93
C THR A 384 -13.27 13.95 34.63
N ASP A 385 -13.29 14.15 35.96
CA ASP A 385 -14.55 14.27 36.71
C ASP A 385 -15.47 15.39 36.19
N SER A 386 -14.90 16.52 35.75
CA SER A 386 -15.67 17.60 35.13
C SER A 386 -16.28 17.17 33.80
N GLN A 387 -15.48 16.57 32.91
CA GLN A 387 -15.96 16.08 31.62
C GLN A 387 -17.03 15.00 31.77
N TRP A 388 -16.88 14.11 32.75
CA TRP A 388 -17.88 13.08 33.06
C TRP A 388 -19.20 13.68 33.55
N LYS A 389 -19.12 14.69 34.43
CA LYS A 389 -20.30 15.43 34.90
C LYS A 389 -21.02 16.13 33.75
N ASP A 390 -20.26 16.79 32.86
CA ASP A 390 -20.81 17.48 31.70
C ASP A 390 -21.48 16.50 30.73
N LEU A 391 -20.86 15.33 30.49
CA LEU A 391 -21.45 14.28 29.65
C LEU A 391 -22.79 13.78 30.21
N ILE A 392 -22.86 13.47 31.50
CA ILE A 392 -24.11 13.02 32.12
C ILE A 392 -25.20 14.09 32.04
N ALA A 393 -24.83 15.38 32.14
CA ALA A 393 -25.78 16.48 32.03
C ALA A 393 -26.43 16.59 30.63
N THR A 394 -25.85 15.98 29.60
CA THR A 394 -26.45 15.91 28.25
C THR A 394 -27.61 14.91 28.14
N GLY A 395 -27.85 14.08 29.16
CA GLY A 395 -28.83 13.00 29.14
C GLY A 395 -28.17 11.62 28.98
N GLY A 396 -28.88 10.67 28.36
CA GLY A 396 -28.40 9.29 28.17
C GLY A 396 -28.65 8.35 29.35
N LEU A 397 -28.02 7.18 29.33
CA LEU A 397 -28.20 6.10 30.30
C LEU A 397 -26.85 5.72 30.94
N LEU A 398 -26.83 5.48 32.25
CA LEU A 398 -25.66 4.94 32.95
C LEU A 398 -25.80 3.44 33.17
N SER A 399 -24.69 2.70 33.06
CA SER A 399 -24.62 1.32 33.54
C SER A 399 -24.99 1.22 35.03
N ALA A 400 -25.37 0.02 35.47
CA ALA A 400 -25.75 -0.22 36.87
C ALA A 400 -24.66 0.18 37.88
N ASP A 401 -23.38 -0.01 37.52
CA ASP A 401 -22.21 0.39 38.31
C ASP A 401 -21.82 1.87 38.15
N LYS A 402 -22.54 2.62 37.31
CA LYS A 402 -22.31 4.03 36.97
C LYS A 402 -20.93 4.34 36.38
N ASN A 403 -20.24 3.34 35.83
CA ASN A 403 -18.92 3.50 35.22
C ASN A 403 -18.96 3.66 33.70
N THR A 404 -20.09 3.44 33.04
CA THR A 404 -20.24 3.61 31.58
C THR A 404 -21.50 4.40 31.27
N TRP A 405 -21.35 5.39 30.40
CA TRP A 405 -22.44 6.19 29.85
C TRP A 405 -22.78 5.70 28.44
N TYR A 406 -24.06 5.59 28.14
CA TYR A 406 -24.61 5.21 26.85
C TYR A 406 -25.49 6.34 26.30
N PRO A 407 -25.41 6.65 25.00
CA PRO A 407 -26.21 7.72 24.41
C PRO A 407 -27.73 7.52 24.51
N SER A 408 -28.19 6.26 24.48
CA SER A 408 -29.61 5.92 24.51
C SER A 408 -29.86 4.52 25.08
N GLU A 409 -31.13 4.21 25.39
CA GLU A 409 -31.55 2.86 25.79
C GLU A 409 -31.26 1.82 24.69
N LYS A 410 -31.46 2.17 23.42
CA LYS A 410 -31.12 1.29 22.28
C LYS A 410 -29.62 1.03 22.19
N SER A 411 -28.79 2.04 22.48
CA SER A 411 -27.34 1.90 22.55
C SER A 411 -26.93 0.89 23.64
N PHE A 412 -27.53 0.99 24.82
CA PHE A 412 -27.29 0.05 25.91
C PHE A 412 -27.80 -1.37 25.58
N LYS A 413 -29.02 -1.49 25.02
CA LYS A 413 -29.57 -2.80 24.62
C LYS A 413 -28.63 -3.51 23.65
N GLY A 414 -28.08 -2.79 22.67
CA GLY A 414 -27.10 -3.34 21.73
C GLY A 414 -25.84 -3.94 22.39
N THR A 415 -25.45 -3.51 23.59
CA THR A 415 -24.29 -4.09 24.30
C THR A 415 -24.61 -5.40 25.03
N THR A 416 -25.90 -5.72 25.18
CA THR A 416 -26.37 -6.89 25.95
C THR A 416 -26.74 -8.08 25.08
N VAL A 417 -26.75 -7.91 23.76
CA VAL A 417 -27.11 -8.95 22.80
C VAL A 417 -25.87 -9.56 22.15
N ASP A 418 -25.95 -10.82 21.74
CA ASP A 418 -24.85 -11.47 21.03
C ASP A 418 -24.74 -10.94 19.59
N ARG A 419 -23.49 -10.67 19.17
CA ARG A 419 -23.10 -10.21 17.82
C ARG A 419 -24.11 -9.22 17.18
N PRO A 420 -24.38 -8.09 17.83
CA PRO A 420 -25.40 -7.11 17.41
C PRO A 420 -25.27 -6.72 15.94
N GLY A 421 -26.36 -6.92 15.19
CA GLY A 421 -26.47 -6.57 13.78
C GLY A 421 -25.86 -7.59 12.81
N VAL A 422 -25.13 -8.62 13.26
CA VAL A 422 -24.52 -9.59 12.35
C VAL A 422 -25.58 -10.48 11.71
N VAL A 423 -25.59 -10.58 10.38
CA VAL A 423 -26.63 -11.32 9.64
C VAL A 423 -26.60 -12.82 9.97
N ALA A 424 -25.39 -13.40 10.08
CA ALA A 424 -25.23 -14.79 10.48
C ALA A 424 -25.71 -15.10 11.91
N ALA A 425 -25.90 -14.07 12.75
CA ALA A 425 -26.49 -14.20 14.09
C ALA A 425 -28.01 -13.98 14.09
N GLY A 426 -28.65 -13.86 12.92
CA GLY A 426 -30.11 -13.75 12.78
C GLY A 426 -30.64 -12.32 12.68
N TYR A 427 -29.77 -11.31 12.60
CA TYR A 427 -30.20 -9.91 12.45
C TYR A 427 -30.62 -9.59 11.01
N ASN A 428 -31.66 -8.76 10.90
CA ASN A 428 -32.17 -8.18 9.67
C ASN A 428 -32.62 -6.73 9.94
N LEU A 429 -33.06 -6.01 8.91
CA LEU A 429 -33.44 -4.60 9.04
C LEU A 429 -34.51 -4.37 10.13
N GLN A 430 -35.51 -5.25 10.23
CA GLN A 430 -36.64 -5.07 11.12
C GLN A 430 -36.27 -5.29 12.59
N ASN A 431 -35.60 -6.40 12.92
CA ASN A 431 -35.25 -6.69 14.32
C ASN A 431 -34.07 -5.83 14.83
N SER A 432 -33.30 -5.22 13.94
CA SER A 432 -32.19 -4.33 14.29
C SER A 432 -32.64 -2.93 14.73
N GLU A 433 -33.90 -2.54 14.47
CA GLU A 433 -34.43 -1.23 14.88
C GLU A 433 -34.42 -1.01 16.41
N GLU A 434 -34.51 -2.09 17.19
CA GLU A 434 -34.48 -2.05 18.65
C GLU A 434 -33.09 -1.74 19.23
N ILE A 435 -32.04 -1.88 18.41
CA ILE A 435 -30.64 -1.63 18.77
C ILE A 435 -29.96 -0.64 17.81
N LYS A 436 -30.74 0.07 16.98
CA LYS A 436 -30.24 0.92 15.89
C LYS A 436 -29.10 1.86 16.33
N ASP A 437 -29.28 2.53 17.46
CA ASP A 437 -28.32 3.53 17.96
C ASP A 437 -26.96 2.92 18.33
N TYR A 438 -26.91 1.62 18.66
CA TYR A 438 -25.67 0.86 18.86
C TYR A 438 -24.97 0.52 17.54
N LEU A 439 -25.71 0.41 16.43
CA LEU A 439 -25.21 -0.03 15.12
C LEU A 439 -24.55 1.12 14.36
N ARG A 440 -23.51 1.69 14.98
CA ARG A 440 -22.77 2.87 14.54
C ARG A 440 -22.29 2.77 13.08
N PRO A 441 -22.42 3.84 12.29
CA PRO A 441 -21.81 3.89 10.96
C PRO A 441 -20.30 4.14 11.02
N ASN A 442 -19.57 3.72 9.98
CA ASN A 442 -18.24 4.27 9.69
C ASN A 442 -18.41 5.69 9.13
N LEU A 443 -17.40 6.56 9.22
CA LEU A 443 -17.52 7.92 8.64
C LEU A 443 -17.55 7.86 7.11
N LEU A 444 -16.63 7.11 6.51
CA LEU A 444 -16.56 6.88 5.06
C LEU A 444 -16.48 5.39 4.76
N VAL A 445 -17.34 4.93 3.84
CA VAL A 445 -17.25 3.58 3.25
C VAL A 445 -17.24 3.69 1.74
N PHE A 446 -16.17 3.18 1.14
CA PHE A 446 -16.13 2.88 -0.30
C PHE A 446 -16.04 1.38 -0.48
N ASN A 447 -17.02 0.81 -1.17
CA ASN A 447 -17.14 -0.63 -1.37
C ASN A 447 -17.00 -0.95 -2.87
N HIS A 448 -16.09 -1.83 -3.26
CA HIS A 448 -15.85 -2.20 -4.68
C HIS A 448 -15.58 -0.99 -5.58
N CYS A 449 -14.85 0.01 -5.09
CA CYS A 449 -14.51 1.20 -5.87
C CYS A 449 -13.11 1.10 -6.49
N THR A 450 -12.90 1.70 -7.67
CA THR A 450 -11.58 1.75 -8.31
C THR A 450 -11.18 3.16 -8.70
N GLN A 451 -9.88 3.46 -8.67
CA GLN A 451 -9.33 4.81 -8.89
C GLN A 451 -9.93 5.79 -7.87
N VAL A 452 -9.47 5.67 -6.63
CA VAL A 452 -9.94 6.45 -5.48
C VAL A 452 -8.86 7.44 -5.04
N LEU A 453 -9.21 8.72 -4.87
CA LEU A 453 -8.31 9.74 -4.34
C LEU A 453 -8.93 10.47 -3.14
N LEU A 454 -8.32 10.36 -1.97
CA LEU A 454 -8.61 11.24 -0.84
C LEU A 454 -7.39 12.13 -0.61
N GLU A 455 -7.54 13.45 -0.78
CA GLU A 455 -6.39 14.37 -0.74
C GLU A 455 -6.65 15.67 0.04
N GLY A 456 -5.76 15.99 0.99
CA GLY A 456 -5.71 17.28 1.70
C GLY A 456 -6.78 17.53 2.77
N VAL A 457 -7.87 16.75 2.78
CA VAL A 457 -9.04 16.96 3.64
C VAL A 457 -8.77 16.48 5.08
N THR A 458 -9.37 17.16 6.06
CA THR A 458 -9.44 16.66 7.43
C THR A 458 -10.69 15.81 7.63
N PHE A 459 -10.54 14.58 8.08
CA PHE A 459 -11.65 13.75 8.56
C PHE A 459 -11.59 13.68 10.09
N GLN A 460 -12.70 13.94 10.77
CA GLN A 460 -12.70 13.91 12.23
C GLN A 460 -13.99 13.44 12.86
N ASN A 461 -13.87 13.09 14.15
CA ASN A 461 -15.00 12.78 15.02
C ASN A 461 -15.92 11.69 14.43
N SER A 462 -15.33 10.59 13.96
CA SER A 462 -16.09 9.48 13.37
C SER A 462 -16.94 8.75 14.42
N PRO A 463 -18.14 8.23 14.05
CA PRO A 463 -18.95 7.41 14.96
C PRO A 463 -18.31 6.05 15.30
N ALA A 464 -17.60 5.46 14.33
CA ALA A 464 -16.82 4.23 14.44
C ALA A 464 -15.54 4.37 13.58
N TRP A 465 -15.19 3.39 12.73
CA TRP A 465 -14.03 3.49 11.83
C TRP A 465 -14.15 4.73 10.95
N CYS A 466 -13.05 5.43 10.74
CA CYS A 466 -13.08 6.69 10.01
C CYS A 466 -13.11 6.47 8.50
N LEU A 467 -12.08 5.85 7.93
CA LEU A 467 -11.97 5.61 6.49
C LEU A 467 -11.96 4.10 6.20
N HIS A 468 -13.01 3.57 5.57
CA HIS A 468 -13.11 2.14 5.25
C HIS A 468 -13.28 1.88 3.75
N PRO A 469 -12.18 1.92 2.98
CA PRO A 469 -12.13 1.27 1.68
C PRO A 469 -12.19 -0.25 1.82
N LEU A 470 -13.23 -0.84 1.24
CA LEU A 470 -13.49 -2.28 1.20
C LEU A 470 -13.49 -2.73 -0.25
N LEU A 471 -12.69 -3.75 -0.58
CA LEU A 471 -12.63 -4.34 -1.92
C LEU A 471 -12.30 -3.33 -3.02
N CYS A 472 -11.54 -2.30 -2.68
CA CYS A 472 -11.19 -1.22 -3.59
C CYS A 472 -9.85 -1.45 -4.29
N GLU A 473 -9.67 -0.88 -5.48
CA GLU A 473 -8.43 -0.94 -6.26
C GLU A 473 -7.93 0.45 -6.68
N HIS A 474 -6.61 0.63 -6.80
CA HIS A 474 -6.01 1.93 -7.16
C HIS A 474 -6.42 3.07 -6.20
N ILE A 475 -6.04 2.93 -4.94
CA ILE A 475 -6.41 3.86 -3.86
C ILE A 475 -5.24 4.79 -3.55
N THR A 476 -5.48 6.09 -3.46
CA THR A 476 -4.50 7.07 -3.02
C THR A 476 -5.07 7.90 -1.88
N LEU A 477 -4.42 7.84 -0.71
CA LEU A 477 -4.62 8.72 0.42
C LEU A 477 -3.40 9.62 0.51
N LYS A 478 -3.58 10.93 0.35
CA LYS A 478 -2.45 11.87 0.30
C LYS A 478 -2.69 13.11 1.13
N ASN A 479 -1.73 13.47 1.97
CA ASN A 479 -1.79 14.71 2.75
C ASN A 479 -3.10 14.85 3.57
N LEU A 480 -3.63 13.72 4.06
CA LEU A 480 -4.84 13.71 4.88
C LEU A 480 -4.51 14.01 6.34
N THR A 481 -5.48 14.56 7.05
CA THR A 481 -5.48 14.60 8.52
C THR A 481 -6.69 13.84 9.03
N VAL A 482 -6.48 12.80 9.84
CA VAL A 482 -7.56 12.01 10.44
C VAL A 482 -7.49 12.14 11.96
N ARG A 483 -8.57 12.64 12.58
CA ARG A 483 -8.59 13.00 14.00
C ARG A 483 -9.82 12.49 14.72
N ASN A 484 -9.64 11.58 15.67
CA ASN A 484 -10.69 11.11 16.56
C ASN A 484 -10.30 11.36 18.02
N PRO A 485 -11.26 11.61 18.93
CA PRO A 485 -10.96 11.61 20.34
C PRO A 485 -10.24 10.32 20.74
N TRP A 486 -9.21 10.41 21.59
CA TRP A 486 -8.40 9.26 22.01
C TRP A 486 -9.21 8.12 22.66
N PHE A 487 -10.40 8.44 23.20
CA PHE A 487 -11.34 7.48 23.78
C PHE A 487 -12.43 7.01 22.81
N ALA A 488 -12.33 7.35 21.52
CA ALA A 488 -13.27 6.92 20.50
C ALA A 488 -13.25 5.39 20.33
N GLN A 489 -14.31 4.73 20.77
CA GLN A 489 -14.47 3.28 20.60
C GLN A 489 -14.48 2.90 19.12
N ASN A 490 -13.61 1.98 18.69
CA ASN A 490 -13.41 1.63 17.28
C ASN A 490 -13.14 2.87 16.42
N GLY A 491 -12.38 3.82 16.97
CA GLY A 491 -12.10 5.11 16.35
C GLY A 491 -10.93 5.08 15.38
N ASP A 492 -10.73 3.97 14.67
CA ASP A 492 -9.62 3.72 13.74
C ASP A 492 -9.47 4.85 12.70
N GLY A 493 -8.23 5.11 12.29
CA GLY A 493 -7.91 6.14 11.31
C GLY A 493 -8.25 5.71 9.88
N VAL A 494 -7.69 4.59 9.45
CA VAL A 494 -7.99 4.00 8.15
C VAL A 494 -7.90 2.49 8.17
N ASP A 495 -8.89 1.85 7.54
CA ASP A 495 -9.06 0.41 7.43
C ASP A 495 -9.10 0.03 5.95
N LEU A 496 -7.96 -0.40 5.40
CA LEU A 496 -7.92 -0.96 4.06
C LEU A 496 -8.27 -2.44 4.14
N GLU A 497 -9.48 -2.79 3.71
CA GLU A 497 -9.99 -4.16 3.79
C GLU A 497 -10.13 -4.80 2.42
N SER A 498 -9.43 -5.93 2.19
CA SER A 498 -9.40 -6.64 0.91
C SER A 498 -9.11 -5.73 -0.30
N CYS A 499 -8.25 -4.73 -0.11
CA CYS A 499 -7.93 -3.73 -1.13
C CYS A 499 -6.67 -4.10 -1.93
N ARG A 500 -6.59 -3.68 -3.19
CA ARG A 500 -5.43 -3.97 -4.04
C ARG A 500 -4.84 -2.71 -4.66
N ILE A 501 -3.51 -2.60 -4.67
CA ILE A 501 -2.79 -1.48 -5.30
C ILE A 501 -3.21 -0.13 -4.69
N GLY A 502 -2.43 0.35 -3.74
CA GLY A 502 -2.74 1.63 -3.11
C GLY A 502 -1.56 2.29 -2.45
N MET A 503 -1.76 3.55 -2.07
CA MET A 503 -0.77 4.38 -1.40
C MET A 503 -1.39 5.22 -0.29
N ILE A 504 -0.70 5.29 0.83
CA ILE A 504 -0.90 6.25 1.91
C ILE A 504 0.39 7.06 2.00
N ASP A 505 0.33 8.34 1.67
CA ASP A 505 1.50 9.22 1.59
C ASP A 505 1.25 10.55 2.31
N GLN A 506 2.18 10.96 3.18
CA GLN A 506 2.12 12.25 3.87
C GLN A 506 0.86 12.45 4.73
N CYS A 507 0.28 11.38 5.26
CA CYS A 507 -0.93 11.46 6.08
C CYS A 507 -0.59 11.61 7.58
N THR A 508 -1.49 12.26 8.32
CA THR A 508 -1.42 12.41 9.78
C THR A 508 -2.62 11.77 10.44
N PHE A 509 -2.39 10.94 11.46
CA PHE A 509 -3.43 10.25 12.21
C PHE A 509 -3.29 10.54 13.71
N ASP A 510 -4.39 10.86 14.39
CA ASP A 510 -4.48 11.03 15.85
C ASP A 510 -5.85 10.53 16.30
N VAL A 511 -5.92 9.29 16.78
CA VAL A 511 -7.16 8.50 16.78
C VAL A 511 -7.33 7.65 18.04
N GLY A 512 -8.54 7.13 18.25
CA GLY A 512 -8.90 6.37 19.45
C GLY A 512 -8.64 4.86 19.38
N ASP A 513 -8.27 4.34 18.21
CA ASP A 513 -7.92 2.92 18.02
C ASP A 513 -6.73 2.83 17.04
N ASP A 514 -6.66 1.84 16.15
CA ASP A 514 -5.54 1.68 15.21
C ASP A 514 -5.40 2.88 14.23
N GLY A 515 -4.16 3.35 14.00
CA GLY A 515 -3.88 4.47 13.10
C GLY A 515 -4.05 4.11 11.63
N ILE A 516 -3.16 3.24 11.14
CA ILE A 516 -3.20 2.68 9.79
C ILE A 516 -3.41 1.17 9.90
N CYS A 517 -4.60 0.69 9.59
CA CYS A 517 -5.00 -0.71 9.78
C CYS A 517 -5.26 -1.42 8.44
N ILE A 518 -4.66 -2.61 8.30
CA ILE A 518 -4.81 -3.47 7.13
C ILE A 518 -5.60 -4.73 7.50
N LYS A 519 -6.69 -4.97 6.77
CA LYS A 519 -7.64 -6.05 7.01
C LYS A 519 -7.99 -6.79 5.71
N SER A 520 -8.66 -7.92 5.80
CA SER A 520 -9.11 -8.74 4.66
C SER A 520 -10.22 -9.72 5.07
N GLY A 521 -11.21 -9.26 5.85
CA GLY A 521 -12.31 -10.09 6.34
C GLY A 521 -11.96 -10.99 7.54
N LYS A 522 -13.00 -11.53 8.19
CA LYS A 522 -12.90 -12.24 9.47
C LYS A 522 -13.40 -13.69 9.37
N ASP A 523 -12.63 -14.59 9.96
CA ASP A 523 -12.92 -16.01 10.12
C ASP A 523 -13.41 -16.69 8.82
N ALA A 524 -14.44 -17.54 8.90
CA ALA A 524 -14.94 -18.30 7.77
C ALA A 524 -15.46 -17.41 6.63
N GLU A 525 -16.06 -16.26 6.94
CA GLU A 525 -16.53 -15.31 5.91
C GLU A 525 -15.36 -14.67 5.16
N GLY A 526 -14.33 -14.25 5.86
CA GLY A 526 -13.11 -13.72 5.24
C GLY A 526 -12.36 -14.78 4.40
N ARG A 527 -12.29 -16.02 4.90
CA ARG A 527 -11.72 -17.14 4.12
C ARG A 527 -12.53 -17.46 2.87
N LYS A 528 -13.86 -17.47 2.98
CA LYS A 528 -14.76 -17.68 1.84
C LYS A 528 -14.62 -16.56 0.81
N ARG A 529 -14.46 -15.31 1.25
CA ARG A 529 -14.18 -14.18 0.36
C ARG A 529 -12.85 -14.38 -0.37
N GLY A 530 -11.79 -14.78 0.35
CA GLY A 530 -10.51 -15.16 -0.25
C GLY A 530 -9.80 -14.03 -1.01
N VAL A 531 -10.14 -12.77 -0.73
CA VAL A 531 -9.53 -11.60 -1.34
C VAL A 531 -8.57 -10.94 -0.34
N PRO A 532 -7.25 -10.97 -0.59
CA PRO A 532 -6.29 -10.37 0.32
C PRO A 532 -6.26 -8.84 0.19
N THR A 533 -5.72 -8.15 1.20
CA THR A 533 -5.18 -6.80 0.97
C THR A 533 -3.75 -6.91 0.47
N GLU A 534 -3.45 -6.33 -0.69
CA GLU A 534 -2.14 -6.47 -1.31
C GLU A 534 -1.64 -5.28 -2.12
N ASN A 535 -0.31 -5.20 -2.26
CA ASN A 535 0.37 -4.20 -3.10
C ASN A 535 0.12 -2.76 -2.60
N ILE A 536 0.26 -2.52 -1.30
CA ILE A 536 0.05 -1.20 -0.67
C ILE A 536 1.38 -0.58 -0.26
N ILE A 537 1.55 0.70 -0.59
CA ILE A 537 2.65 1.54 -0.13
C ILE A 537 2.13 2.43 1.01
N VAL A 538 2.84 2.50 2.13
CA VAL A 538 2.61 3.44 3.22
C VAL A 538 3.90 4.20 3.46
N GLN A 539 3.89 5.52 3.32
CA GLN A 539 5.11 6.29 3.44
C GLN A 539 4.91 7.70 3.98
N ASN A 540 5.99 8.26 4.53
CA ASN A 540 6.10 9.66 4.92
C ASN A 540 4.99 10.13 5.88
N SER A 541 4.40 9.21 6.64
CA SER A 541 3.19 9.46 7.43
C SER A 541 3.49 9.49 8.93
N THR A 542 2.68 10.22 9.68
CA THR A 542 2.83 10.35 11.13
C THR A 542 1.57 9.89 11.84
N VAL A 543 1.74 9.07 12.88
CA VAL A 543 0.65 8.62 13.76
C VAL A 543 0.97 9.10 15.17
N PHE A 544 0.05 9.85 15.77
CA PHE A 544 0.12 10.31 17.15
C PHE A 544 -0.52 9.28 18.09
N HIS A 545 -1.49 9.66 18.92
CA HIS A 545 -2.20 8.68 19.73
C HIS A 545 -2.95 7.70 18.80
N ALA A 546 -2.76 6.41 19.04
CA ALA A 546 -3.46 5.30 18.39
C ALA A 546 -3.11 3.99 19.13
N HIS A 547 -3.95 2.96 19.03
CA HIS A 547 -3.63 1.61 19.53
C HIS A 547 -2.47 0.95 18.75
N GLY A 548 -2.18 1.44 17.54
CA GLY A 548 -1.07 0.97 16.72
C GLY A 548 -0.70 1.99 15.64
N GLY A 549 0.60 2.20 15.41
CA GLY A 549 1.09 3.05 14.32
C GLY A 549 0.76 2.46 12.95
N PHE A 550 1.30 1.28 12.68
CA PHE A 550 0.94 0.48 11.50
C PHE A 550 0.51 -0.92 11.94
N VAL A 551 -0.68 -1.32 11.50
CA VAL A 551 -1.38 -2.48 12.03
C VAL A 551 -1.82 -3.43 10.92
N ILE A 552 -1.63 -4.73 11.14
CA ILE A 552 -2.25 -5.77 10.33
C ILE A 552 -3.15 -6.62 11.24
N GLY A 553 -4.43 -6.74 10.87
CA GLY A 553 -5.42 -7.58 11.54
C GLY A 553 -6.36 -6.83 12.50
N SER A 554 -7.15 -7.54 13.32
CA SER A 554 -7.11 -9.00 13.48
C SER A 554 -7.82 -9.75 12.34
N GLU A 555 -8.63 -9.03 11.56
CA GLU A 555 -9.45 -9.54 10.46
C GLU A 555 -8.56 -9.71 9.21
N MET A 556 -7.73 -10.75 9.18
CA MET A 556 -6.77 -11.02 8.09
C MET A 556 -7.04 -12.35 7.36
N SER A 557 -8.28 -12.84 7.40
CA SER A 557 -8.64 -14.20 6.96
C SER A 557 -8.54 -14.42 5.44
N GLY A 558 -8.78 -13.39 4.64
CA GLY A 558 -8.52 -13.38 3.19
C GLY A 558 -7.04 -13.29 2.80
N GLY A 559 -6.15 -13.02 3.76
CA GLY A 559 -4.72 -12.84 3.57
C GLY A 559 -4.27 -11.40 3.40
N VAL A 560 -2.98 -11.15 3.62
CA VAL A 560 -2.35 -9.84 3.45
C VAL A 560 -0.96 -10.03 2.86
N LYS A 561 -0.62 -9.36 1.76
CA LYS A 561 0.72 -9.54 1.17
C LYS A 561 1.27 -8.37 0.38
N ASN A 562 2.59 -8.32 0.21
CA ASN A 562 3.29 -7.27 -0.55
C ASN A 562 2.94 -5.86 -0.03
N LEU A 563 3.25 -5.61 1.23
CA LEU A 563 3.09 -4.27 1.83
C LEU A 563 4.46 -3.60 2.01
N PHE A 564 4.51 -2.30 1.76
CA PHE A 564 5.73 -1.50 1.71
C PHE A 564 5.59 -0.29 2.62
N VAL A 565 6.16 -0.32 3.82
CA VAL A 565 6.00 0.73 4.85
C VAL A 565 7.32 1.44 5.06
N SER A 566 7.41 2.76 4.82
CA SER A 566 8.67 3.46 5.01
C SER A 566 8.59 4.91 5.45
N ASN A 567 9.62 5.38 6.15
CA ASN A 567 9.76 6.78 6.58
C ASN A 567 8.54 7.28 7.39
N CYS A 568 8.07 6.48 8.35
CA CYS A 568 6.93 6.84 9.21
C CYS A 568 7.36 7.14 10.64
N ASN A 569 6.60 8.02 11.30
CA ASN A 569 6.81 8.38 12.70
C ASN A 569 5.60 7.95 13.55
N PHE A 570 5.84 7.21 14.64
CA PHE A 570 4.81 6.78 15.59
C PHE A 570 5.09 7.42 16.96
N LEU A 571 4.26 8.40 17.33
CA LEU A 571 4.54 9.36 18.39
C LEU A 571 3.48 9.24 19.49
N GLY A 572 3.71 8.36 20.46
CA GLY A 572 2.73 8.12 21.53
C GLY A 572 1.64 7.10 21.19
N THR A 573 1.84 6.28 20.16
CA THR A 573 0.99 5.11 19.89
C THR A 573 1.19 4.04 20.96
N ASP A 574 0.15 3.30 21.33
CA ASP A 574 0.24 2.19 22.28
C ASP A 574 1.26 1.13 21.85
N VAL A 575 1.23 0.77 20.57
CA VAL A 575 2.17 -0.16 19.92
C VAL A 575 2.70 0.50 18.64
N GLY A 576 3.97 0.30 18.32
CA GLY A 576 4.56 0.82 17.08
C GLY A 576 4.08 0.05 15.85
N LEU A 577 4.74 -1.08 15.57
CA LEU A 577 4.36 -2.03 14.52
C LEU A 577 3.54 -3.17 15.16
N ARG A 578 2.27 -3.31 14.78
CA ARG A 578 1.32 -4.23 15.44
C ARG A 578 0.76 -5.26 14.47
N PHE A 579 1.14 -6.53 14.61
CA PHE A 579 0.64 -7.63 13.77
C PHE A 579 -0.16 -8.61 14.64
N LYS A 580 -1.47 -8.65 14.43
CA LYS A 580 -2.41 -9.37 15.32
C LYS A 580 -3.26 -10.38 14.55
N THR A 581 -3.37 -11.59 15.10
CA THR A 581 -4.28 -12.64 14.62
C THR A 581 -4.67 -13.57 15.76
N ALA A 582 -5.59 -14.49 15.50
CA ALA A 582 -6.06 -15.50 16.44
C ALA A 582 -6.42 -16.80 15.71
N ARG A 583 -6.41 -17.92 16.43
CA ARG A 583 -7.02 -19.17 15.95
C ARG A 583 -8.46 -18.92 15.51
N GLY A 584 -8.86 -19.56 14.41
CA GLY A 584 -10.15 -19.33 13.77
C GLY A 584 -10.07 -18.35 12.59
N ARG A 585 -9.07 -17.46 12.54
CA ARG A 585 -8.89 -16.54 11.40
C ARG A 585 -8.47 -17.27 10.13
N GLY A 586 -7.46 -18.13 10.22
CA GLY A 586 -6.79 -18.66 9.01
C GLY A 586 -6.00 -17.58 8.28
N GLY A 587 -5.89 -17.70 6.96
CA GLY A 587 -5.20 -16.72 6.12
C GLY A 587 -3.68 -16.70 6.32
N VAL A 588 -2.99 -15.95 5.46
CA VAL A 588 -1.54 -15.78 5.48
C VAL A 588 -1.21 -14.30 5.38
N VAL A 589 -0.34 -13.82 6.28
CA VAL A 589 0.34 -12.53 6.13
C VAL A 589 1.77 -12.78 5.69
N GLU A 590 2.15 -12.29 4.52
CA GLU A 590 3.49 -12.50 3.96
C GLU A 590 4.04 -11.36 3.12
N LYS A 591 5.37 -11.27 3.00
CA LYS A 591 6.07 -10.29 2.16
C LYS A 591 5.76 -8.86 2.61
N ILE A 592 6.06 -8.60 3.87
CA ILE A 592 5.89 -7.30 4.52
C ILE A 592 7.26 -6.64 4.64
N TYR A 593 7.43 -5.49 4.02
CA TYR A 593 8.68 -4.76 3.96
C TYR A 593 8.52 -3.44 4.73
N VAL A 594 9.34 -3.25 5.76
CA VAL A 594 9.33 -2.06 6.61
C VAL A 594 10.72 -1.44 6.63
N ASN A 595 10.83 -0.12 6.42
CA ASN A 595 12.11 0.58 6.40
C ASN A 595 12.01 2.02 6.94
N GLY A 596 12.77 2.36 7.97
CA GLY A 596 12.86 3.76 8.44
C GLY A 596 11.65 4.15 9.29
N ILE A 597 11.54 3.58 10.48
CA ILE A 597 10.46 3.88 11.43
C ILE A 597 11.04 4.52 12.68
N ASN A 598 10.51 5.69 13.06
CA ASN A 598 10.89 6.38 14.28
C ASN A 598 9.74 6.33 15.29
N MET A 599 10.05 5.97 16.54
CA MET A 599 9.06 5.81 17.60
C MET A 599 9.51 6.50 18.88
N THR A 600 8.57 7.12 19.59
CA THR A 600 8.81 7.63 20.95
C THR A 600 7.58 7.45 21.81
N ASN A 601 7.82 7.22 23.11
CA ASN A 601 6.78 7.11 24.13
C ASN A 601 5.75 6.03 23.82
N ILE A 602 6.21 4.82 23.49
CA ILE A 602 5.35 3.67 23.23
C ILE A 602 5.03 2.99 24.57
N PRO A 603 3.79 3.01 25.08
CA PRO A 603 3.47 2.38 26.36
C PRO A 603 3.52 0.85 26.32
N GLY A 604 3.27 0.22 25.17
CA GLY A 604 3.34 -1.22 24.93
C GLY A 604 4.60 -1.62 24.17
N GLU A 605 4.44 -2.44 23.13
CA GLU A 605 5.54 -2.96 22.33
C GLU A 605 5.95 -2.06 21.16
N ALA A 606 7.25 -1.91 20.91
CA ALA A 606 7.71 -1.22 19.70
C ALA A 606 7.41 -2.06 18.44
N ILE A 607 7.66 -3.38 18.50
CA ILE A 607 7.35 -4.34 17.44
C ILE A 607 6.65 -5.56 18.04
N LEU A 608 5.41 -5.82 17.60
CA LEU A 608 4.56 -6.88 18.12
C LEU A 608 4.08 -7.82 17.00
N PHE A 609 4.36 -9.11 17.17
CA PHE A 609 3.67 -10.20 16.49
C PHE A 609 2.90 -11.01 17.52
N ASP A 610 1.57 -11.06 17.43
CA ASP A 610 0.73 -11.80 18.37
C ASP A 610 -0.34 -12.63 17.65
N MET A 611 -0.24 -13.96 17.79
CA MET A 611 -1.22 -14.92 17.26
C MET A 611 -2.29 -15.33 18.31
N TYR A 612 -2.34 -14.65 19.46
CA TYR A 612 -3.34 -14.85 20.52
C TYR A 612 -4.22 -13.62 20.76
N TYR A 613 -4.57 -12.86 19.72
CA TYR A 613 -5.43 -11.69 19.87
C TYR A 613 -6.80 -12.04 20.50
N MET A 614 -7.22 -11.25 21.49
CA MET A 614 -8.47 -11.47 22.25
C MET A 614 -9.44 -10.26 22.25
N GLY A 615 -9.29 -9.31 21.32
CA GLY A 615 -10.23 -8.17 21.24
C GLY A 615 -10.08 -7.14 22.36
N LYS A 616 -8.92 -7.05 22.99
CA LYS A 616 -8.60 -6.09 24.06
C LYS A 616 -7.68 -4.98 23.57
N ASP A 617 -7.70 -3.85 24.28
CA ASP A 617 -6.72 -2.78 24.13
C ASP A 617 -5.30 -3.36 24.27
N PRO A 618 -4.33 -2.87 23.49
CA PRO A 618 -2.96 -3.37 23.57
C PRO A 618 -2.30 -3.06 24.92
N VAL A 619 -2.64 -1.91 25.50
CA VAL A 619 -2.18 -1.51 26.83
C VAL A 619 -3.31 -1.75 27.82
N PRO A 620 -3.13 -2.66 28.77
CA PRO A 620 -4.16 -3.02 29.75
C PRO A 620 -4.66 -1.81 30.51
N GLN A 621 -5.98 -1.66 30.63
CA GLN A 621 -6.55 -0.62 31.49
C GLN A 621 -6.43 -1.03 32.96
N SER A 622 -6.45 -0.05 33.87
CA SER A 622 -6.38 -0.30 35.31
C SER A 622 -7.43 -1.33 35.76
N GLY A 623 -6.98 -2.45 36.33
CA GLY A 623 -7.83 -3.55 36.80
C GLY A 623 -8.05 -4.69 35.80
N GLU A 624 -7.52 -4.60 34.57
CA GLU A 624 -7.56 -5.69 33.60
C GLU A 624 -6.44 -6.72 33.84
N SER A 625 -6.74 -8.00 33.65
CA SER A 625 -5.76 -9.09 33.77
C SER A 625 -4.84 -9.15 32.55
N ASN A 626 -3.54 -9.31 32.83
CA ASN A 626 -2.46 -9.52 31.86
C ASN A 626 -2.03 -10.99 31.76
N GLU A 627 -2.86 -11.92 32.23
CA GLU A 627 -2.54 -13.34 32.16
C GLU A 627 -2.35 -13.77 30.71
N LEU A 628 -1.21 -14.41 30.45
CA LEU A 628 -0.94 -14.98 29.15
C LEU A 628 -1.92 -16.12 28.87
N PRO A 629 -2.43 -16.24 27.63
CA PRO A 629 -3.29 -17.34 27.25
C PRO A 629 -2.54 -18.67 27.40
N VAL A 630 -3.27 -19.73 27.75
CA VAL A 630 -2.71 -21.08 27.86
C VAL A 630 -2.18 -21.51 26.49
N MET A 631 -0.85 -21.67 26.39
CA MET A 631 -0.16 -22.04 25.15
C MET A 631 -0.18 -23.55 24.92
N LYS A 632 -1.38 -24.08 24.64
CA LYS A 632 -1.53 -25.48 24.19
C LYS A 632 -1.41 -25.58 22.67
N THR A 633 -0.86 -26.71 22.22
CA THR A 633 -0.84 -27.12 20.81
C THR A 633 -2.24 -27.56 20.38
N GLU A 634 -2.67 -27.12 19.20
CA GLU A 634 -3.93 -27.54 18.57
C GLU A 634 -3.66 -28.20 17.20
N PRO A 635 -4.57 -29.04 16.68
CA PRO A 635 -4.47 -29.53 15.31
C PRO A 635 -4.52 -28.39 14.29
N LEU A 636 -3.77 -28.55 13.18
CA LEU A 636 -3.86 -27.63 12.06
C LEU A 636 -5.25 -27.67 11.41
N SER A 637 -5.76 -26.50 11.05
CA SER A 637 -7.02 -26.34 10.31
C SER A 637 -6.91 -25.18 9.33
N GLU A 638 -7.92 -25.00 8.47
CA GLU A 638 -8.05 -23.77 7.66
C GLU A 638 -8.13 -22.48 8.51
N GLY A 639 -8.50 -22.60 9.79
CA GLY A 639 -8.54 -21.51 10.75
C GLY A 639 -7.20 -21.23 11.45
N THR A 640 -6.15 -22.00 11.17
CA THR A 640 -4.81 -21.75 11.72
C THR A 640 -4.11 -20.64 10.93
N PRO A 641 -3.88 -19.44 11.50
CA PRO A 641 -3.28 -18.32 10.79
C PRO A 641 -1.77 -18.50 10.61
N LYS A 642 -1.17 -17.77 9.66
CA LYS A 642 0.28 -17.80 9.41
C LYS A 642 0.86 -16.39 9.23
N PHE A 643 1.94 -16.10 9.93
CA PHE A 643 2.80 -14.92 9.70
C PHE A 643 4.17 -15.40 9.22
N LYS A 644 4.57 -14.98 8.01
CA LYS A 644 5.89 -15.29 7.44
C LYS A 644 6.44 -14.18 6.54
N ASP A 645 7.73 -14.23 6.19
CA ASP A 645 8.35 -13.34 5.20
C ASP A 645 8.21 -11.84 5.55
N PHE A 646 8.73 -11.44 6.72
CA PHE A 646 8.81 -10.03 7.13
C PHE A 646 10.25 -9.53 7.08
N TYR A 647 10.43 -8.31 6.58
CA TYR A 647 11.72 -7.64 6.46
C TYR A 647 11.61 -6.25 7.10
N VAL A 648 12.11 -6.10 8.33
CA VAL A 648 12.00 -4.87 9.12
C VAL A 648 13.38 -4.25 9.29
N ARG A 649 13.57 -3.03 8.77
CA ARG A 649 14.86 -2.35 8.80
C ARG A 649 14.79 -0.93 9.33
N ASN A 650 15.91 -0.49 9.89
CA ASN A 650 16.14 0.91 10.23
C ASN A 650 15.03 1.44 11.16
N VAL A 651 14.88 0.79 12.32
CA VAL A 651 13.87 1.15 13.32
C VAL A 651 14.54 1.77 14.53
N VAL A 652 14.06 2.94 14.95
CA VAL A 652 14.52 3.61 16.18
C VAL A 652 13.32 3.79 17.10
N CYS A 653 13.43 3.27 18.33
CA CYS A 653 12.41 3.46 19.36
C CYS A 653 13.02 3.99 20.65
N LYS A 654 12.51 5.14 21.12
CA LYS A 654 12.84 5.74 22.41
C LYS A 654 11.69 5.56 23.39
N GLY A 655 11.77 4.50 24.20
CA GLY A 655 10.79 4.16 25.23
C GLY A 655 9.69 3.23 24.70
N ALA A 656 9.72 1.99 25.18
CA ALA A 656 8.72 0.94 25.00
C ALA A 656 8.65 0.06 26.26
N GLU A 657 7.52 -0.60 26.56
CA GLU A 657 7.49 -1.67 27.57
C GLU A 657 8.34 -2.85 27.10
N THR A 658 8.18 -3.29 25.85
CA THR A 658 9.05 -4.30 25.23
C THR A 658 9.55 -3.83 23.87
N GLY A 659 10.84 -4.04 23.59
CA GLY A 659 11.42 -3.69 22.29
C GLY A 659 10.83 -4.55 21.17
N ILE A 660 10.96 -5.87 21.28
CA ILE A 660 10.39 -6.82 20.31
C ILE A 660 9.67 -7.94 21.05
N LEU A 661 8.41 -8.18 20.69
CA LEU A 661 7.63 -9.32 21.15
C LEU A 661 7.14 -10.14 19.96
N VAL A 662 7.57 -11.39 19.90
CA VAL A 662 7.07 -12.41 18.97
C VAL A 662 6.34 -13.47 19.75
N ARG A 663 5.09 -13.74 19.40
CA ARG A 663 4.25 -14.77 20.02
C ARG A 663 3.49 -15.57 18.96
N GLY A 664 4.08 -16.69 18.55
CA GLY A 664 3.49 -17.66 17.63
C GLY A 664 2.69 -18.76 18.32
N LEU A 665 2.10 -19.66 17.53
CA LEU A 665 1.39 -20.84 18.04
C LEU A 665 2.32 -22.06 18.07
N PRO A 666 2.18 -22.98 19.03
CA PRO A 666 2.96 -24.22 19.06
C PRO A 666 2.87 -25.07 17.78
N GLU A 667 1.70 -25.10 17.14
CA GLU A 667 1.48 -25.80 15.87
C GLU A 667 1.83 -24.96 14.63
N MET A 668 2.02 -23.65 14.78
CA MET A 668 2.30 -22.72 13.68
C MET A 668 3.07 -21.51 14.19
N SER A 669 4.40 -21.62 14.16
CA SER A 669 5.31 -20.58 14.60
C SER A 669 5.21 -19.33 13.71
N VAL A 670 5.54 -18.16 14.27
CA VAL A 670 5.86 -16.98 13.45
C VAL A 670 7.19 -17.26 12.78
N SER A 671 7.25 -17.18 11.44
CA SER A 671 8.44 -17.63 10.71
C SER A 671 9.05 -16.63 9.74
N ASP A 672 10.30 -16.89 9.32
CA ASP A 672 10.94 -16.21 8.18
C ASP A 672 10.96 -14.67 8.35
N ILE A 673 11.46 -14.21 9.49
CA ILE A 673 11.53 -12.80 9.86
C ILE A 673 12.98 -12.33 9.84
N LEU A 674 13.24 -11.18 9.23
CA LEU A 674 14.49 -10.43 9.37
C LEU A 674 14.20 -9.08 10.03
N ILE A 675 14.82 -8.82 11.18
CA ILE A 675 14.89 -7.50 11.79
C ILE A 675 16.35 -7.05 11.78
N GLU A 676 16.65 -5.96 11.09
CA GLU A 676 18.02 -5.50 10.85
C GLU A 676 18.19 -3.99 11.09
N ASN A 677 19.31 -3.59 11.68
CA ASN A 677 19.64 -2.18 11.99
C ASN A 677 18.56 -1.51 12.83
N ALA A 678 18.37 -1.96 14.07
CA ALA A 678 17.39 -1.38 14.98
C ALA A 678 18.04 -0.86 16.27
N PHE A 679 17.56 0.27 16.78
CA PHE A 679 17.94 0.82 18.09
C PHE A 679 16.68 0.94 18.96
N LEU A 680 16.57 0.13 20.01
CA LEU A 680 15.37 0.04 20.84
C LEU A 680 15.72 0.29 22.31
N GLN A 681 15.22 1.40 22.85
CA GLN A 681 15.21 1.66 24.29
C GLN A 681 13.87 1.22 24.87
N SER A 682 13.90 0.28 25.82
CA SER A 682 12.69 -0.33 26.38
C SER A 682 12.90 -0.83 27.81
N LYS A 683 11.83 -1.24 28.49
CA LYS A 683 11.95 -1.90 29.79
C LYS A 683 12.40 -3.35 29.64
N LYS A 684 11.77 -4.12 28.73
CA LYS A 684 12.16 -5.47 28.28
C LYS A 684 12.81 -5.38 26.90
N GLY A 685 13.91 -6.09 26.69
CA GLY A 685 14.60 -6.10 25.39
C GLY A 685 13.81 -6.85 24.31
N LEU A 686 13.95 -8.17 24.27
CA LEU A 686 13.33 -9.03 23.26
C LEU A 686 12.73 -10.29 23.90
N VAL A 687 11.51 -10.63 23.49
CA VAL A 687 10.84 -11.88 23.88
C VAL A 687 10.32 -12.57 22.62
N CYS A 688 10.75 -13.82 22.40
CA CYS A 688 10.37 -14.62 21.25
C CYS A 688 9.82 -15.98 21.71
N ILE A 689 8.53 -16.21 21.46
CA ILE A 689 7.81 -17.41 21.85
C ILE A 689 7.26 -18.06 20.57
N GLU A 690 7.60 -19.33 20.33
CA GLU A 690 7.21 -20.08 19.12
C GLU A 690 7.59 -19.33 17.83
N GLY A 691 8.84 -18.90 17.73
CA GLY A 691 9.42 -18.30 16.51
C GLY A 691 10.28 -19.31 15.74
N GLU A 692 10.30 -19.23 14.42
CA GLU A 692 11.08 -20.13 13.56
C GLU A 692 11.80 -19.38 12.41
N ASN A 693 13.08 -19.65 12.19
CA ASN A 693 13.86 -18.98 11.12
C ASN A 693 13.80 -17.45 11.22
N ILE A 694 14.15 -16.91 12.39
CA ILE A 694 14.16 -15.47 12.65
C ILE A 694 15.60 -14.97 12.82
N LYS A 695 15.92 -13.87 12.14
CA LYS A 695 17.23 -13.24 12.16
C LYS A 695 17.13 -11.84 12.73
N PHE A 696 17.91 -11.57 13.76
CA PHE A 696 18.08 -10.28 14.41
C PHE A 696 19.51 -9.79 14.14
N ARG A 697 19.67 -8.76 13.30
CA ARG A 697 20.99 -8.31 12.83
C ARG A 697 21.27 -6.85 13.19
N ASN A 698 22.45 -6.56 13.73
CA ASN A 698 22.87 -5.21 14.09
C ASN A 698 21.82 -4.47 14.94
N ILE A 699 21.34 -5.14 16.01
CA ILE A 699 20.32 -4.58 16.89
C ILE A 699 20.97 -4.06 18.16
N THR A 700 20.70 -2.80 18.50
CA THR A 700 21.02 -2.20 19.79
C THR A 700 19.80 -2.25 20.71
N LEU A 701 19.91 -2.94 21.84
CA LEU A 701 18.86 -3.06 22.86
C LEU A 701 19.30 -2.39 24.17
N ILE A 702 18.64 -1.30 24.55
CA ILE A 702 18.86 -0.60 25.83
C ILE A 702 17.69 -0.93 26.76
N SER A 703 17.86 -2.01 27.55
CA SER A 703 16.84 -2.57 28.44
C SER A 703 17.01 -2.10 29.89
N GLN A 704 15.90 -1.94 30.62
CA GLN A 704 15.92 -1.72 32.08
C GLN A 704 16.02 -3.04 32.86
N GLU A 705 15.46 -4.12 32.32
CA GLU A 705 15.56 -5.46 32.91
C GLU A 705 16.96 -6.06 32.71
N ASN A 706 17.33 -6.95 33.64
CA ASN A 706 18.65 -7.58 33.68
C ASN A 706 18.84 -8.70 32.63
N THR A 707 17.74 -9.26 32.13
CA THR A 707 17.70 -10.30 31.09
C THR A 707 17.31 -9.63 29.78
N LEU A 708 18.22 -9.58 28.82
CA LEU A 708 18.02 -8.81 27.61
C LEU A 708 17.08 -9.50 26.61
N MET A 709 17.32 -10.78 26.35
CA MET A 709 16.60 -11.55 25.34
C MET A 709 16.07 -12.86 25.93
N GLN A 710 14.86 -13.24 25.54
CA GLN A 710 14.23 -14.48 25.97
C GLN A 710 13.70 -15.22 24.74
N VAL A 711 14.04 -16.50 24.63
CA VAL A 711 13.53 -17.40 23.59
C VAL A 711 12.85 -18.58 24.27
N GLN A 712 11.59 -18.83 23.92
CA GLN A 712 10.82 -19.99 24.38
C GLN A 712 10.31 -20.78 23.17
N ASN A 713 10.69 -22.06 23.10
CA ASN A 713 10.34 -22.95 21.98
C ASN A 713 10.72 -22.40 20.60
N GLY A 714 11.79 -21.59 20.51
CA GLY A 714 12.24 -21.00 19.25
C GLY A 714 13.13 -21.95 18.46
N ARG A 715 13.03 -21.96 17.13
CA ARG A 715 13.86 -22.78 16.23
C ARG A 715 14.59 -21.95 15.19
N ASN A 716 15.87 -22.24 14.93
CA ASN A 716 16.66 -21.55 13.91
C ASN A 716 16.66 -20.02 14.11
N ILE A 717 16.98 -19.56 15.33
CA ILE A 717 17.03 -18.14 15.67
C ILE A 717 18.48 -17.67 15.60
N GLU A 718 18.74 -16.59 14.85
CA GLU A 718 20.06 -16.00 14.69
C GLU A 718 20.07 -14.59 15.30
N PHE A 719 21.00 -14.37 16.22
CA PHE A 719 21.32 -13.06 16.78
C PHE A 719 22.73 -12.68 16.29
N ASP A 720 22.84 -11.66 15.45
CA ASP A 720 24.09 -11.26 14.80
C ASP A 720 24.38 -9.77 15.07
N GLY A 721 25.54 -9.47 15.66
CA GLY A 721 25.92 -8.08 15.94
C GLY A 721 25.02 -7.37 16.96
N ILE A 722 24.63 -8.05 18.05
CA ILE A 722 23.78 -7.46 19.09
C ILE A 722 24.62 -6.52 19.97
N THR A 723 24.15 -5.29 20.14
CA THR A 723 24.72 -4.31 21.08
C THR A 723 23.75 -4.07 22.22
N PHE A 724 24.24 -3.89 23.45
CA PHE A 724 23.39 -3.76 24.63
C PHE A 724 23.94 -2.80 25.68
N GLY A 725 23.06 -2.29 26.52
CA GLY A 725 23.39 -1.36 27.61
C GLY A 725 24.09 -2.03 28.79
N SER A 726 24.72 -1.22 29.65
CA SER A 726 25.49 -1.69 30.81
C SER A 726 24.67 -2.42 31.89
N ASN A 727 23.35 -2.30 31.88
CA ASN A 727 22.46 -2.94 32.86
C ASN A 727 22.24 -4.44 32.59
N THR A 728 22.61 -4.93 31.41
CA THR A 728 22.43 -6.35 31.04
C THR A 728 23.34 -7.25 31.87
N LYS A 729 22.73 -8.19 32.59
CA LYS A 729 23.45 -9.23 33.36
C LYS A 729 23.37 -10.60 32.70
N VAL A 730 22.22 -10.92 32.11
CA VAL A 730 21.96 -12.14 31.33
C VAL A 730 21.62 -11.71 29.92
N LEU A 731 22.41 -12.12 28.93
CA LEU A 731 22.16 -11.75 27.54
C LEU A 731 20.97 -12.50 26.96
N LEU A 732 20.95 -13.83 27.10
CA LEU A 732 19.93 -14.67 26.50
C LEU A 732 19.44 -15.74 27.47
N LYS A 733 18.12 -15.82 27.65
CA LYS A 733 17.46 -16.93 28.34
C LYS A 733 16.75 -17.82 27.33
N ILE A 734 17.07 -19.11 27.31
CA ILE A 734 16.48 -20.11 26.40
C ILE A 734 15.64 -21.08 27.21
N MET A 735 14.38 -21.24 26.85
CA MET A 735 13.38 -22.04 27.56
C MET A 735 12.61 -22.95 26.60
N GLY A 736 11.99 -23.99 27.15
CA GLY A 736 11.10 -24.88 26.39
C GLY A 736 11.84 -25.97 25.62
N ASP A 737 11.29 -27.18 25.70
CA ASP A 737 11.88 -28.42 25.18
C ASP A 737 11.93 -28.50 23.64
N ARG A 738 11.21 -27.62 22.94
CA ARG A 738 11.23 -27.49 21.48
C ARG A 738 12.25 -26.48 20.96
N SER A 739 12.98 -25.79 21.84
CA SER A 739 14.00 -24.85 21.41
C SER A 739 15.15 -25.57 20.68
N GLY A 740 15.61 -25.02 19.55
CA GLY A 740 16.63 -25.65 18.71
C GLY A 740 17.39 -24.68 17.81
N ASN A 741 18.69 -24.89 17.63
CA ASN A 741 19.54 -24.11 16.70
C ASN A 741 19.46 -22.59 16.92
N ILE A 742 19.79 -22.15 18.13
CA ILE A 742 19.87 -20.73 18.52
C ILE A 742 21.31 -20.27 18.42
N ASN A 743 21.58 -19.31 17.56
CA ASN A 743 22.94 -18.89 17.21
C ASN A 743 23.20 -17.44 17.62
N LEU A 744 24.34 -17.21 18.27
CA LEU A 744 24.87 -15.87 18.54
C LEU A 744 26.14 -15.64 17.73
N LEU A 745 26.14 -14.61 16.89
CA LEU A 745 27.20 -14.27 15.94
C LEU A 745 27.69 -12.83 16.19
N ASN A 746 28.97 -12.57 15.97
CA ASN A 746 29.59 -11.24 15.95
C ASN A 746 29.19 -10.31 17.14
N THR A 747 28.92 -10.89 18.32
CA THR A 747 28.43 -10.15 19.50
C THR A 747 29.48 -10.19 20.60
N ASP A 748 29.97 -9.03 21.02
CA ASP A 748 30.91 -8.92 22.14
C ASP A 748 30.18 -9.12 23.47
N THR A 749 30.50 -10.22 24.13
CA THR A 749 29.93 -10.60 25.44
C THR A 749 30.96 -10.56 26.55
N SER A 750 32.16 -10.02 26.29
CA SER A 750 33.28 -10.00 27.25
C SER A 750 32.96 -9.35 28.60
N LYS A 751 31.96 -8.45 28.62
CA LYS A 751 31.53 -7.70 29.81
C LYS A 751 30.36 -8.35 30.57
N LEU A 752 29.83 -9.48 30.10
CA LEU A 752 28.66 -10.12 30.70
C LEU A 752 29.06 -11.11 31.79
N GLY A 753 28.36 -11.05 32.92
CA GLY A 753 28.50 -12.06 33.97
C GLY A 753 27.94 -13.42 33.57
N LYS A 754 26.88 -13.45 32.75
CA LYS A 754 26.29 -14.67 32.21
C LYS A 754 25.79 -14.44 30.77
N GLU A 755 26.35 -15.19 29.83
CA GLU A 755 25.96 -15.07 28.42
C GLU A 755 24.59 -15.74 28.17
N VAL A 756 24.44 -17.00 28.57
CA VAL A 756 23.20 -17.76 28.36
C VAL A 756 22.71 -18.41 29.64
N GLU A 757 21.40 -18.40 29.84
CA GLU A 757 20.69 -19.18 30.85
C GLU A 757 19.74 -20.17 30.17
N PHE A 758 19.86 -21.45 30.54
CA PHE A 758 18.96 -22.50 30.08
C PHE A 758 17.88 -22.76 31.12
N GLY A 759 16.62 -22.80 30.68
CA GLY A 759 15.50 -23.29 31.48
C GLY A 759 15.52 -24.80 31.62
N GLU A 760 14.63 -25.33 32.45
CA GLU A 760 14.48 -26.77 32.64
C GLU A 760 14.18 -27.47 31.30
N LYS A 761 14.81 -28.64 31.09
CA LYS A 761 14.65 -29.50 29.89
C LYS A 761 15.21 -28.92 28.57
N VAL A 762 15.94 -27.82 28.60
CA VAL A 762 16.67 -27.31 27.41
C VAL A 762 18.08 -27.90 27.39
N GLN A 763 18.46 -28.56 26.28
CA GLN A 763 19.82 -29.07 26.11
C GLN A 763 20.79 -27.94 25.75
N ASN A 764 22.02 -27.96 26.29
CA ASN A 764 23.04 -26.95 25.98
C ASN A 764 23.42 -26.92 24.48
N SER A 765 23.27 -28.03 23.76
CA SER A 765 23.51 -28.16 22.31
C SER A 765 22.58 -27.30 21.45
N VAL A 766 21.49 -26.79 22.03
CA VAL A 766 20.55 -25.88 21.37
C VAL A 766 21.20 -24.54 21.03
N PHE A 767 22.21 -24.11 21.80
CA PHE A 767 22.88 -22.84 21.63
C PHE A 767 24.27 -23.00 21.01
N SER A 768 24.60 -22.16 20.03
CA SER A 768 25.96 -22.03 19.53
C SER A 768 26.37 -20.56 19.42
N LYS A 769 27.65 -20.30 19.68
CA LYS A 769 28.25 -18.99 19.48
C LYS A 769 29.38 -19.08 18.47
N LYS A 770 29.41 -18.17 17.50
CA LYS A 770 30.51 -18.01 16.55
C LYS A 770 31.02 -16.57 16.61
N LYS A 771 32.33 -16.42 16.43
CA LYS A 771 32.98 -15.12 16.42
C LYS A 771 32.75 -14.39 15.11
#